data_AF-A0A5R9GAC3-F1
#
_entry.id   AF-A0A5R9GAC3-F1
#
_cell.length_a   1.000
_cell.length_b   1.000
_cell.length_c   1.000
_cell.angle_alpha   90.00
_cell.angle_beta   90.00
_cell.angle_gamma   90.00
#
_symmetry.space_group_name_H-M   'P 1'
#
loop_
_entity.id
_entity.type
_entity.pdbx_description
1 polymer ?
#
loop_
_entity_poly.entity_id
_entity_poly.type
_entity_poly.pdbx_seq_one_letter_code
_entity_poly.pdbx_strand_id
1 'polypeptide(L)'
;MVEKKSYPKKPLMMKDESLSSYLIRVAYHNHCLTRDIFSSVRIKQDAPRIRWKIDWEPDSLINMRLLSEYLDVNDRQIYLGTLTPMCAKFLSGNEMDVSTFIGNSVEKINRRFCPYCISNKVAYKLIWQIKKIEICDDHKVRLMDHCQYCFNSIPYISDTLAQGKCPYCNSFLFQNKSEIVGSWDLIEDQLSQYLAWRYLLDPNSNVTFQENNNLKGKNAQGRLLAALILFVLQDKAIKLRRNEIKYSTHYVHGLVNYVKKGKVGGMAVRVTLPLIIDVTLRKKITFEQLLNLDIPNNYVKSIIREGRVKIQCLNPWCKSFKSMDSLHRVYFRAKVCLGEPYYNVHMCEDCGMMFGENINGDWCEVGDMVRVGKKVARLLIDGWDIKGISNELNISTTEVVKKTAFLSKNNVFDDEVVFKLFRRFQEDDDPISKIRVLRTMNRKVWNAKLLYGWDQFEYYYYCYDPKIQFIIHDERLKTKRKQSAKLPPKKVKRKQLDSSEILDLWKKTKEYILKCLKSKEEPGDLRFFKFLGRGRKWLRRYAPEILEWFFQQKLVLVEQLKTDMKMDRQKEMVAALIRQYGIDGCSSIKELITKNGMNERYFKLHGITETLFFVRDNLRNGTISLEWLERTFAVVGAGNWLMHKIQSKGDQFNY
;
A
#
# COMPACT_ATOMS: atom_id res chain seq x y z
N MET A 1 -38.13 33.67 -29.14
CA MET A 1 -38.68 32.97 -27.96
C MET A 1 -38.51 31.48 -28.20
N VAL A 2 -37.70 30.79 -27.39
CA VAL A 2 -37.62 29.32 -27.47
C VAL A 2 -38.85 28.79 -26.74
N GLU A 3 -39.72 28.06 -27.44
CA GLU A 3 -40.87 27.40 -26.80
C GLU A 3 -40.39 26.59 -25.60
N LYS A 4 -41.05 26.80 -24.46
CA LYS A 4 -40.73 26.11 -23.21
C LYS A 4 -41.04 24.62 -23.39
N LYS A 5 -40.01 23.83 -23.71
CA LYS A 5 -40.14 22.37 -23.79
C LYS A 5 -40.47 21.84 -22.39
N SER A 6 -41.56 21.09 -22.27
CA SER A 6 -41.92 20.36 -21.06
C SER A 6 -42.25 18.93 -21.48
N TYR A 7 -41.76 17.93 -20.75
CA TYR A 7 -42.12 16.54 -21.02
C TYR A 7 -43.51 16.25 -20.46
N PRO A 8 -44.50 15.80 -21.26
CA PRO A 8 -45.87 15.59 -20.79
C PRO A 8 -46.02 14.52 -19.70
N LYS A 9 -45.28 13.41 -19.84
CA LYS A 9 -45.36 12.27 -18.91
C LYS A 9 -44.15 12.27 -17.98
N LYS A 10 -44.40 12.47 -16.68
CA LYS A 10 -43.38 12.60 -15.64
C LYS A 10 -43.52 11.44 -14.65
N PRO A 11 -42.93 10.26 -14.91
CA PRO A 11 -42.95 9.20 -13.91
C PRO A 11 -42.37 9.70 -12.58
N LEU A 12 -42.83 9.14 -11.46
CA LEU A 12 -42.22 9.40 -10.17
C LEU A 12 -40.84 8.72 -10.10
N MET A 13 -39.87 9.45 -9.57
CA MET A 13 -38.54 8.93 -9.25
C MET A 13 -38.65 7.98 -8.06
N MET A 14 -38.12 6.78 -8.20
CA MET A 14 -38.21 5.75 -7.16
C MET A 14 -37.14 5.95 -6.09
N LYS A 15 -37.38 5.40 -4.89
CA LYS A 15 -36.39 5.39 -3.81
C LYS A 15 -35.10 4.72 -4.26
N ASP A 16 -33.97 5.36 -3.97
CA ASP A 16 -32.61 4.92 -4.32
C ASP A 16 -32.34 4.80 -5.85
N GLU A 17 -33.27 5.25 -6.71
CA GLU A 17 -33.12 5.19 -8.18
C GLU A 17 -32.00 6.12 -8.67
N SER A 18 -31.18 5.65 -9.61
CA SER A 18 -30.16 6.49 -10.24
C SER A 18 -30.78 7.49 -11.22
N LEU A 19 -30.17 8.66 -11.38
CA LEU A 19 -30.65 9.70 -12.31
C LEU A 19 -30.76 9.17 -13.74
N SER A 20 -29.77 8.43 -14.20
CA SER A 20 -29.81 7.79 -15.52
C SER A 20 -30.96 6.79 -15.67
N SER A 21 -31.30 5.99 -14.65
CA SER A 21 -32.48 5.11 -14.67
C SER A 21 -33.76 5.91 -14.80
N TYR A 22 -33.87 6.97 -14.00
CA TYR A 22 -35.02 7.85 -14.01
C TYR A 22 -35.24 8.46 -15.40
N LEU A 23 -34.18 8.98 -16.02
CA LEU A 23 -34.26 9.61 -17.35
C LEU A 23 -34.55 8.60 -18.48
N ILE A 24 -34.07 7.35 -18.38
CA ILE A 24 -34.44 6.27 -19.31
C ILE A 24 -35.97 6.01 -19.26
N ARG A 25 -36.55 5.99 -18.05
CA ARG A 25 -37.99 5.81 -17.88
C ARG A 25 -38.78 7.02 -18.38
N VAL A 26 -38.33 8.24 -18.10
CA VAL A 26 -38.95 9.46 -18.64
C VAL A 26 -38.97 9.40 -20.16
N ALA A 27 -37.85 9.04 -20.80
CA ALA A 27 -37.76 8.94 -22.26
C ALA A 27 -38.76 7.91 -22.82
N TYR A 28 -38.81 6.73 -22.21
CA TYR A 28 -39.76 5.68 -22.57
C TYR A 28 -41.22 6.12 -22.48
N HIS A 29 -41.60 6.78 -21.38
CA HIS A 29 -42.98 7.26 -21.23
C HIS A 29 -43.34 8.34 -22.25
N ASN A 30 -42.39 9.18 -22.67
CA ASN A 30 -42.60 10.24 -23.65
C ASN A 30 -42.30 9.81 -25.10
N HIS A 31 -42.11 8.51 -25.35
CA HIS A 31 -41.83 7.97 -26.69
C HIS A 31 -40.65 8.65 -27.40
N CYS A 32 -39.62 9.03 -26.64
CA CYS A 32 -38.38 9.60 -27.17
C CYS A 32 -37.17 8.79 -26.72
N LEU A 33 -36.00 9.10 -27.26
CA LEU A 33 -34.76 8.45 -26.86
C LEU A 33 -34.15 9.19 -25.67
N THR A 34 -33.45 8.46 -24.79
CA THR A 34 -32.74 9.06 -23.64
C THR A 34 -31.76 10.14 -24.09
N ARG A 35 -31.15 9.97 -25.28
CA ARG A 35 -30.24 10.96 -25.88
C ARG A 35 -30.93 12.29 -26.21
N ASP A 36 -32.23 12.28 -26.49
CA ASP A 36 -32.99 13.47 -26.86
C ASP A 36 -33.22 14.34 -25.62
N ILE A 37 -33.49 13.70 -24.47
CA ILE A 37 -33.50 14.37 -23.17
C ILE A 37 -32.12 14.96 -22.86
N PHE A 38 -31.04 14.18 -22.99
CA PHE A 38 -29.71 14.73 -22.72
C PHE A 38 -29.37 15.91 -23.63
N SER A 39 -29.73 15.85 -24.90
CA SER A 39 -29.45 16.91 -25.87
C SER A 39 -30.21 18.20 -25.54
N SER A 40 -31.38 18.11 -24.92
CA SER A 40 -32.20 19.28 -24.57
C SER A 40 -31.68 20.06 -23.35
N VAL A 41 -30.86 19.42 -22.50
CA VAL A 41 -30.32 20.01 -21.26
C VAL A 41 -28.79 20.10 -21.24
N ARG A 42 -28.12 19.80 -22.35
CA ARG A 42 -26.66 19.65 -22.42
C ARG A 42 -25.92 20.98 -22.26
N ILE A 43 -24.84 21.00 -21.46
CA ILE A 43 -23.97 22.17 -21.32
C ILE A 43 -22.81 22.16 -22.34
N LYS A 44 -22.22 20.97 -22.62
CA LYS A 44 -21.06 20.83 -23.50
C LYS A 44 -21.27 19.78 -24.58
N GLN A 45 -20.71 20.01 -25.77
CA GLN A 45 -20.69 19.03 -26.88
C GLN A 45 -19.76 17.81 -26.63
N ASP A 46 -19.55 17.39 -25.37
CA ASP A 46 -18.64 16.29 -25.02
C ASP A 46 -19.02 14.93 -25.62
N ALA A 47 -18.04 14.14 -26.06
CA ALA A 47 -18.25 12.88 -26.76
C ALA A 47 -19.22 11.90 -26.04
N PRO A 48 -20.01 11.09 -26.78
CA PRO A 48 -21.01 10.15 -26.25
C PRO A 48 -20.47 9.06 -25.30
N ARG A 49 -19.16 9.03 -25.04
CA ARG A 49 -18.45 8.00 -24.26
C ARG A 49 -18.51 8.18 -22.74
N ILE A 50 -19.10 9.27 -22.23
CA ILE A 50 -19.04 9.63 -20.80
C ILE A 50 -20.44 9.70 -20.17
N ARG A 51 -21.40 8.93 -20.67
CA ARG A 51 -22.79 8.96 -20.17
C ARG A 51 -22.95 8.53 -18.72
N TRP A 52 -22.07 7.67 -18.21
CA TRP A 52 -22.07 7.23 -16.80
C TRP A 52 -21.81 8.37 -15.81
N LYS A 53 -21.16 9.46 -16.24
CA LYS A 53 -20.91 10.62 -15.37
C LYS A 53 -22.19 11.31 -14.92
N ILE A 54 -23.33 11.11 -15.60
CA ILE A 54 -24.57 11.77 -15.20
C ILE A 54 -25.00 11.42 -13.77
N ASP A 55 -24.70 10.20 -13.33
CA ASP A 55 -25.02 9.77 -11.97
C ASP A 55 -24.01 10.31 -10.95
N TRP A 56 -22.85 10.89 -11.34
CA TRP A 56 -21.77 11.22 -10.40
C TRP A 56 -21.38 12.69 -10.40
N GLU A 57 -21.38 13.31 -11.56
CA GLU A 57 -21.00 14.70 -11.81
C GLU A 57 -21.98 15.30 -12.83
N PRO A 58 -23.28 15.34 -12.53
CA PRO A 58 -24.31 15.79 -13.47
C PRO A 58 -24.05 17.21 -13.98
N ASP A 59 -23.59 18.11 -13.11
CA ASP A 59 -23.36 19.52 -13.42
C ASP A 59 -22.27 19.77 -14.47
N SER A 60 -21.37 18.79 -14.68
CA SER A 60 -20.36 18.90 -15.75
C SER A 60 -20.91 18.55 -17.13
N LEU A 61 -22.07 17.88 -17.18
CA LEU A 61 -22.69 17.36 -18.41
C LEU A 61 -23.97 18.09 -18.80
N ILE A 62 -24.85 18.36 -17.83
CA ILE A 62 -26.20 18.83 -18.05
C ILE A 62 -26.56 19.99 -17.11
N ASN A 63 -27.48 20.85 -17.57
CA ASN A 63 -28.05 21.92 -16.77
C ASN A 63 -29.17 21.34 -15.91
N MET A 64 -28.86 21.08 -14.64
CA MET A 64 -29.78 20.46 -13.67
C MET A 64 -31.04 21.29 -13.44
N ARG A 65 -30.93 22.61 -13.44
CA ARG A 65 -32.07 23.52 -13.30
C ARG A 65 -33.01 23.40 -14.50
N LEU A 66 -32.46 23.41 -15.72
CA LEU A 66 -33.26 23.25 -16.93
C LEU A 66 -33.93 21.87 -16.99
N LEU A 67 -33.22 20.82 -16.56
CA LEU A 67 -33.78 19.48 -16.45
C LEU A 67 -34.95 19.45 -15.46
N SER A 68 -34.79 20.07 -14.29
CA SER A 68 -35.84 20.24 -13.29
C SER A 68 -37.06 20.99 -13.85
N GLU A 69 -36.85 22.07 -14.59
CA GLU A 69 -37.94 22.81 -15.25
C GLU A 69 -38.67 21.96 -16.31
N TYR A 70 -37.94 21.15 -17.08
CA TYR A 70 -38.53 20.28 -18.10
C TYR A 70 -39.30 19.09 -17.53
N LEU A 71 -38.86 18.60 -16.35
CA LEU A 71 -39.46 17.45 -15.67
C LEU A 71 -40.47 17.86 -14.60
N ASP A 72 -40.48 19.12 -14.19
CA ASP A 72 -41.30 19.64 -13.08
C ASP A 72 -41.03 18.86 -11.77
N VAL A 73 -39.74 18.65 -11.50
CA VAL A 73 -39.22 17.90 -10.34
C VAL A 73 -38.19 18.76 -9.66
N ASN A 74 -38.29 18.91 -8.33
CA ASN A 74 -37.35 19.72 -7.57
C ASN A 74 -35.90 19.25 -7.77
N ASP A 75 -34.96 20.18 -8.01
CA ASP A 75 -33.53 19.91 -8.23
C ASP A 75 -32.96 18.95 -7.17
N ARG A 76 -33.34 19.15 -5.90
CA ARG A 76 -32.90 18.30 -4.77
C ARG A 76 -33.28 16.85 -4.97
N GLN A 77 -34.48 16.57 -5.48
CA GLN A 77 -34.92 15.20 -5.77
C GLN A 77 -34.10 14.57 -6.89
N ILE A 78 -33.76 15.35 -7.93
CA ILE A 78 -32.90 14.87 -9.03
C ILE A 78 -31.49 14.54 -8.49
N TYR A 79 -30.92 15.39 -7.63
CA TYR A 79 -29.61 15.15 -7.01
C TYR A 79 -29.57 13.91 -6.11
N LEU A 80 -30.70 13.49 -5.52
CA LEU A 80 -30.76 12.23 -4.74
C LEU A 80 -30.46 10.98 -5.59
N GLY A 81 -30.69 11.04 -6.90
CA GLY A 81 -30.29 9.98 -7.83
C GLY A 81 -28.84 10.03 -8.27
N THR A 82 -27.99 10.84 -7.63
CA THR A 82 -26.59 11.02 -8.00
C THR A 82 -25.66 10.81 -6.81
N LEU A 83 -24.36 10.67 -7.06
CA LEU A 83 -23.32 10.62 -6.02
C LEU A 83 -22.93 12.01 -5.50
N THR A 84 -23.59 13.07 -5.96
CA THR A 84 -23.33 14.46 -5.53
C THR A 84 -23.46 14.64 -4.01
N PRO A 85 -24.50 14.12 -3.32
CA PRO A 85 -24.60 14.24 -1.86
C PRO A 85 -23.41 13.62 -1.13
N MET A 86 -22.89 12.49 -1.61
CA MET A 86 -21.67 11.89 -1.06
C MET A 86 -20.44 12.77 -1.34
N CYS A 87 -20.28 13.25 -2.58
CA CYS A 87 -19.10 14.04 -2.95
C CYS A 87 -19.04 15.34 -2.14
N ALA A 88 -20.19 16.00 -1.90
CA ALA A 88 -20.29 17.21 -1.09
C ALA A 88 -19.79 17.01 0.35
N LYS A 89 -19.85 15.78 0.88
CA LYS A 89 -19.31 15.44 2.22
C LYS A 89 -17.80 15.34 2.27
N PHE A 90 -17.09 15.29 1.14
CA PHE A 90 -15.63 15.14 1.14
C PHE A 90 -14.90 16.22 0.34
N LEU A 91 -15.59 16.90 -0.58
CA LEU A 91 -15.03 17.86 -1.50
C LEU A 91 -15.70 19.23 -1.33
N SER A 92 -14.89 20.28 -1.10
CA SER A 92 -15.37 21.66 -1.08
C SER A 92 -14.91 22.42 -2.32
N GLY A 93 -15.83 22.65 -3.26
CA GLY A 93 -15.53 23.39 -4.50
C GLY A 93 -14.59 22.61 -5.43
N ASN A 94 -13.59 23.30 -6.00
CA ASN A 94 -12.73 22.75 -7.07
C ASN A 94 -11.44 22.06 -6.58
N GLU A 95 -11.40 21.50 -5.37
CA GLU A 95 -10.15 20.89 -4.82
C GLU A 95 -9.69 19.69 -5.65
N MET A 96 -10.65 18.91 -6.13
CA MET A 96 -10.43 17.67 -6.85
C MET A 96 -11.59 17.38 -7.80
N ASP A 97 -11.25 16.92 -9.00
CA ASP A 97 -12.24 16.35 -9.92
C ASP A 97 -12.89 15.11 -9.28
N VAL A 98 -14.22 15.04 -9.37
CA VAL A 98 -15.04 13.99 -8.75
C VAL A 98 -14.62 12.59 -9.24
N SER A 99 -14.30 12.46 -10.53
CA SER A 99 -13.84 11.18 -11.10
C SER A 99 -12.51 10.72 -10.49
N THR A 100 -11.61 11.65 -10.20
CA THR A 100 -10.34 11.38 -9.51
C THR A 100 -10.57 10.97 -8.06
N PHE A 101 -11.49 11.63 -7.36
CA PHE A 101 -11.84 11.31 -5.97
C PHE A 101 -12.47 9.92 -5.85
N ILE A 102 -13.47 9.62 -6.69
CA ILE A 102 -14.18 8.33 -6.72
C ILE A 102 -13.24 7.21 -7.18
N GLY A 103 -12.34 7.51 -8.13
CA GLY A 103 -11.38 6.54 -8.67
C GLY A 103 -12.08 5.34 -9.31
N ASN A 104 -11.73 4.14 -8.85
CA ASN A 104 -12.24 2.86 -9.34
C ASN A 104 -13.30 2.23 -8.43
N SER A 105 -13.87 2.98 -7.47
CA SER A 105 -14.87 2.46 -6.53
C SER A 105 -16.23 2.17 -7.18
N VAL A 106 -16.47 2.67 -8.39
CA VAL A 106 -17.77 2.62 -9.07
C VAL A 106 -17.61 1.98 -10.45
N GLU A 107 -18.61 1.20 -10.84
CA GLU A 107 -18.75 0.61 -12.16
C GLU A 107 -19.16 1.68 -13.18
N LYS A 108 -18.38 1.84 -14.24
CA LYS A 108 -18.51 2.95 -15.21
C LYS A 108 -19.09 2.50 -16.54
N ILE A 109 -19.00 1.20 -16.83
CA ILE A 109 -19.24 0.66 -18.16
C ILE A 109 -20.57 -0.08 -18.17
N ASN A 110 -20.77 -0.97 -17.19
CA ASN A 110 -21.91 -1.87 -17.17
C ASN A 110 -22.97 -1.44 -16.18
N ARG A 111 -24.25 -1.57 -16.54
CA ARG A 111 -25.35 -1.39 -15.61
C ARG A 111 -25.50 -2.65 -14.76
N ARG A 112 -25.31 -2.50 -13.45
CA ARG A 112 -25.60 -3.57 -12.48
C ARG A 112 -27.07 -3.57 -12.06
N PHE A 113 -27.63 -4.75 -11.86
CA PHE A 113 -29.04 -4.92 -11.49
C PHE A 113 -29.34 -6.18 -10.67
N CYS A 114 -30.48 -6.16 -9.98
CA CYS A 114 -31.10 -7.35 -9.38
C CYS A 114 -32.31 -7.79 -10.24
N PRO A 115 -32.38 -9.04 -10.71
CA PRO A 115 -33.49 -9.51 -11.55
C PRO A 115 -34.85 -9.39 -10.84
N TYR A 116 -34.92 -9.74 -9.55
CA TYR A 116 -36.15 -9.65 -8.76
C TYR A 116 -36.62 -8.21 -8.51
N CYS A 117 -35.70 -7.26 -8.32
CA CYS A 117 -36.11 -5.86 -8.19
C CYS A 117 -36.71 -5.34 -9.51
N ILE A 118 -36.08 -5.67 -10.64
CA ILE A 118 -36.53 -5.20 -11.96
C ILE A 118 -37.86 -5.85 -12.38
N SER A 119 -38.11 -7.12 -12.03
CA SER A 119 -39.41 -7.76 -12.32
C SER A 119 -40.57 -7.05 -11.64
N ASN A 120 -40.33 -6.54 -10.42
CA ASN A 120 -41.36 -5.85 -9.64
C ASN A 120 -41.58 -4.43 -10.19
N LYS A 121 -40.48 -3.68 -10.34
CA LYS A 121 -40.48 -2.30 -10.84
C LYS A 121 -39.18 -2.05 -11.59
N VAL A 122 -39.29 -1.71 -12.88
CA VAL A 122 -38.12 -1.44 -13.73
C VAL A 122 -37.47 -0.12 -13.32
N ALA A 123 -36.56 -0.19 -12.35
CA ALA A 123 -35.70 0.90 -11.91
C ALA A 123 -34.36 0.35 -11.43
N TYR A 124 -33.28 1.09 -11.67
CA TYR A 124 -31.93 0.69 -11.30
C TYR A 124 -31.43 1.56 -10.15
N LYS A 125 -31.04 0.93 -9.04
CA LYS A 125 -30.54 1.67 -7.87
C LYS A 125 -29.15 2.25 -8.13
N LEU A 126 -28.89 3.46 -7.62
CA LEU A 126 -27.59 4.13 -7.69
C LEU A 126 -26.50 3.32 -6.98
N ILE A 127 -26.79 2.81 -5.76
CA ILE A 127 -25.85 2.05 -4.93
C ILE A 127 -25.33 0.78 -5.63
N TRP A 128 -26.10 0.18 -6.55
CA TRP A 128 -25.66 -1.01 -7.28
C TRP A 128 -24.45 -0.77 -8.17
N GLN A 129 -24.15 0.49 -8.52
CA GLN A 129 -22.96 0.82 -9.29
C GLN A 129 -21.70 0.86 -8.43
N ILE A 130 -21.80 0.81 -7.10
CA ILE A 130 -20.63 0.66 -6.22
C ILE A 130 -20.05 -0.75 -6.37
N LYS A 131 -18.77 -0.88 -6.73
CA LYS A 131 -18.17 -2.19 -7.02
C LYS A 131 -18.16 -3.16 -5.85
N LYS A 132 -18.03 -2.64 -4.63
CA LYS A 132 -18.02 -3.47 -3.41
C LYS A 132 -19.41 -3.98 -3.00
N ILE A 133 -20.47 -3.42 -3.57
CA ILE A 133 -21.83 -3.90 -3.38
C ILE A 133 -22.06 -5.00 -4.42
N GLU A 134 -22.12 -6.25 -3.97
CA GLU A 134 -22.25 -7.44 -4.82
C GLU A 134 -23.59 -8.13 -4.67
N ILE A 135 -24.28 -7.91 -3.55
CA ILE A 135 -25.55 -8.56 -3.23
C ILE A 135 -26.66 -7.50 -3.18
N CYS A 136 -27.85 -7.85 -3.66
CA CYS A 136 -29.04 -7.02 -3.49
C CYS A 136 -29.50 -7.05 -2.03
N ASP A 137 -29.71 -5.89 -1.42
CA ASP A 137 -30.15 -5.79 -0.03
C ASP A 137 -31.59 -6.27 0.20
N ASP A 138 -32.45 -6.22 -0.81
CA ASP A 138 -33.84 -6.67 -0.69
C ASP A 138 -33.95 -8.20 -0.88
N HIS A 139 -33.29 -8.74 -1.91
CA HIS A 139 -33.50 -10.13 -2.37
C HIS A 139 -32.35 -11.07 -2.05
N LYS A 140 -31.24 -10.58 -1.49
CA LYS A 140 -30.06 -11.36 -1.10
C LYS A 140 -29.44 -12.20 -2.22
N VAL A 141 -29.62 -11.77 -3.47
CA VAL A 141 -29.02 -12.39 -4.66
C VAL A 141 -27.88 -11.56 -5.19
N ARG A 142 -26.95 -12.17 -5.93
CA ARG A 142 -25.86 -11.44 -6.57
C ARG A 142 -26.39 -10.47 -7.63
N LEU A 143 -25.83 -9.27 -7.66
CA LEU A 143 -26.09 -8.28 -8.70
C LEU A 143 -25.45 -8.73 -10.01
N MET A 144 -26.23 -8.65 -11.07
CA MET A 144 -25.84 -9.03 -12.42
C MET A 144 -25.45 -7.80 -13.23
N ASP A 145 -24.55 -7.96 -14.18
CA ASP A 145 -24.10 -6.92 -15.11
C ASP A 145 -24.14 -7.37 -16.58
N HIS A 146 -24.72 -8.55 -16.83
CA HIS A 146 -24.80 -9.20 -18.13
C HIS A 146 -26.17 -9.85 -18.30
N CYS A 147 -26.55 -10.08 -19.56
CA CYS A 147 -27.76 -10.83 -19.88
C CYS A 147 -27.55 -12.33 -19.66
N GLN A 148 -28.50 -13.01 -19.02
CA GLN A 148 -28.44 -14.46 -18.81
C GLN A 148 -28.67 -15.29 -20.09
N TYR A 149 -29.17 -14.67 -21.17
CA TYR A 149 -29.47 -15.34 -22.42
C TYR A 149 -28.34 -15.21 -23.44
N CYS A 150 -27.91 -13.97 -23.72
CA CYS A 150 -26.86 -13.70 -24.71
C CYS A 150 -25.49 -13.42 -24.11
N PHE A 151 -25.34 -13.41 -22.77
CA PHE A 151 -24.11 -13.17 -22.01
C PHE A 151 -23.40 -11.83 -22.24
N ASN A 152 -23.91 -10.97 -23.13
CA ASN A 152 -23.42 -9.61 -23.31
C ASN A 152 -23.62 -8.78 -22.04
N SER A 153 -22.58 -8.01 -21.68
CA SER A 153 -22.64 -7.04 -20.59
C SER A 153 -23.66 -5.95 -20.89
N ILE A 154 -24.48 -5.61 -19.90
CA ILE A 154 -25.54 -4.61 -20.07
C ILE A 154 -24.91 -3.21 -20.07
N PRO A 155 -25.06 -2.42 -21.14
CA PRO A 155 -24.50 -1.07 -21.19
C PRO A 155 -25.12 -0.19 -20.11
N TYR A 156 -24.36 0.77 -19.60
CA TYR A 156 -24.83 1.69 -18.56
C TYR A 156 -26.16 2.38 -18.92
N ILE A 157 -26.32 2.85 -20.16
CA ILE A 157 -27.55 3.51 -20.65
C ILE A 157 -27.98 2.85 -21.96
N SER A 158 -29.23 2.38 -22.00
CA SER A 158 -29.94 1.95 -23.22
C SER A 158 -31.44 2.16 -23.02
N ASP A 159 -32.14 2.56 -24.07
CA ASP A 159 -33.59 2.83 -24.03
C ASP A 159 -34.41 1.55 -23.72
N THR A 160 -33.92 0.37 -24.12
CA THR A 160 -34.58 -0.92 -23.81
C THR A 160 -34.58 -1.26 -22.33
N LEU A 161 -33.70 -0.64 -21.53
CA LEU A 161 -33.64 -0.85 -20.08
C LEU A 161 -34.87 -0.29 -19.36
N ALA A 162 -35.59 0.67 -19.95
CA ALA A 162 -36.87 1.13 -19.42
C ALA A 162 -37.93 0.03 -19.32
N GLN A 163 -37.76 -1.05 -20.09
CA GLN A 163 -38.63 -2.23 -20.11
C GLN A 163 -37.99 -3.43 -19.40
N GLY A 164 -36.80 -3.28 -18.81
CA GLY A 164 -36.05 -4.37 -18.21
C GLY A 164 -35.58 -5.39 -19.25
N LYS A 165 -35.32 -4.97 -20.50
CA LYS A 165 -34.89 -5.84 -21.61
C LYS A 165 -33.44 -5.63 -22.00
N CYS A 166 -32.78 -6.73 -22.35
CA CYS A 166 -31.42 -6.74 -22.88
C CYS A 166 -31.32 -5.92 -24.18
N PRO A 167 -30.40 -4.96 -24.30
CA PRO A 167 -30.24 -4.17 -25.53
C PRO A 167 -29.77 -4.96 -26.76
N TYR A 168 -29.25 -6.19 -26.56
CA TYR A 168 -28.67 -6.99 -27.62
C TYR A 168 -29.62 -8.08 -28.14
N CYS A 169 -30.25 -8.85 -27.23
CA CYS A 169 -31.14 -9.95 -27.60
C CYS A 169 -32.62 -9.69 -27.25
N ASN A 170 -32.94 -8.53 -26.66
CA ASN A 170 -34.29 -8.12 -26.26
C ASN A 170 -34.99 -9.03 -25.22
N SER A 171 -34.33 -10.07 -24.70
CA SER A 171 -34.84 -10.90 -23.60
C SER A 171 -34.99 -10.09 -22.32
N PHE A 172 -35.98 -10.45 -21.49
CA PHE A 172 -36.18 -9.80 -20.20
C PHE A 172 -35.07 -10.18 -19.21
N LEU A 173 -34.53 -9.19 -18.53
CA LEU A 173 -33.40 -9.34 -17.60
C LEU A 173 -33.79 -10.03 -16.27
N PHE A 174 -35.07 -10.38 -16.09
CA PHE A 174 -35.61 -10.93 -14.86
C PHE A 174 -36.29 -12.29 -15.04
N GLN A 175 -36.23 -12.89 -16.23
CA GLN A 175 -36.87 -14.17 -16.48
C GLN A 175 -36.14 -15.36 -15.83
N ASN A 176 -34.82 -15.28 -15.66
CA ASN A 176 -34.07 -16.34 -15.01
C ASN A 176 -33.78 -15.97 -13.54
N LYS A 177 -34.18 -16.87 -12.65
CA LYS A 177 -34.09 -16.68 -11.20
C LYS A 177 -32.64 -16.80 -10.77
N SER A 178 -32.13 -15.80 -10.04
CA SER A 178 -30.85 -15.92 -9.36
C SER A 178 -31.05 -16.67 -8.04
N GLU A 179 -30.09 -17.52 -7.69
CA GLU A 179 -30.06 -18.18 -6.39
C GLU A 179 -29.75 -17.17 -5.27
N ILE A 180 -30.36 -17.40 -4.11
CA ILE A 180 -30.04 -16.68 -2.88
C ILE A 180 -28.62 -17.05 -2.46
N VAL A 181 -27.84 -16.05 -2.05
CA VAL A 181 -26.48 -16.30 -1.56
C VAL A 181 -26.55 -17.04 -0.22
N GLY A 182 -25.99 -18.26 -0.16
CA GLY A 182 -26.06 -19.10 1.05
C GLY A 182 -25.14 -18.69 2.21
N SER A 183 -24.24 -17.70 2.01
CA SER A 183 -23.31 -17.24 3.06
C SER A 183 -23.88 -16.05 3.82
N TRP A 184 -24.31 -16.31 5.07
CA TRP A 184 -24.84 -15.28 5.96
C TRP A 184 -23.82 -14.19 6.31
N ASP A 185 -22.56 -14.56 6.58
CA ASP A 185 -21.48 -13.60 6.86
C ASP A 185 -21.29 -12.60 5.71
N LEU A 186 -21.34 -13.08 4.47
CA LEU A 186 -21.25 -12.23 3.29
C LEU A 186 -22.46 -11.31 3.16
N ILE A 187 -23.67 -11.81 3.45
CA ILE A 187 -24.89 -11.00 3.45
C ILE A 187 -24.81 -9.89 4.51
N GLU A 188 -24.36 -10.21 5.72
CA GLU A 188 -24.23 -9.25 6.82
C GLU A 188 -23.20 -8.16 6.52
N ASP A 189 -22.04 -8.54 5.97
CA ASP A 189 -21.04 -7.57 5.49
C ASP A 189 -21.63 -6.65 4.43
N GLN A 190 -22.33 -7.21 3.44
CA GLN A 190 -22.97 -6.42 2.39
C GLN A 190 -24.04 -5.47 2.94
N LEU A 191 -24.88 -5.92 3.88
CA LEU A 191 -25.87 -5.06 4.55
C LEU A 191 -25.22 -3.90 5.30
N SER A 192 -24.11 -4.17 5.99
CA SER A 192 -23.31 -3.13 6.66
C SER A 192 -22.77 -2.11 5.66
N GLN A 193 -22.34 -2.57 4.49
CA GLN A 193 -21.95 -1.68 3.40
C GLN A 193 -23.12 -0.85 2.87
N TYR A 194 -24.32 -1.42 2.70
CA TYR A 194 -25.51 -0.64 2.29
C TYR A 194 -25.84 0.47 3.29
N LEU A 195 -25.79 0.20 4.58
CA LEU A 195 -26.02 1.21 5.62
C LEU A 195 -25.00 2.35 5.52
N ALA A 196 -23.72 2.00 5.36
CA ALA A 196 -22.63 2.96 5.17
C ALA A 196 -22.84 3.84 3.93
N TRP A 197 -23.22 3.26 2.79
CA TRP A 197 -23.46 4.01 1.55
C TRP A 197 -24.73 4.85 1.59
N ARG A 198 -25.80 4.36 2.22
CA ARG A 198 -27.02 5.15 2.44
C ARG A 198 -26.74 6.36 3.33
N TYR A 199 -25.97 6.19 4.39
CA TYR A 199 -25.49 7.31 5.21
C TYR A 199 -24.72 8.32 4.35
N LEU A 200 -23.81 7.85 3.48
CA LEU A 200 -23.06 8.74 2.58
C LEU A 200 -23.92 9.43 1.52
N LEU A 201 -25.01 8.82 1.06
CA LEU A 201 -25.89 9.39 0.04
C LEU A 201 -27.04 10.24 0.60
N ASP A 202 -27.34 10.13 1.89
CA ASP A 202 -28.36 10.97 2.53
C ASP A 202 -27.88 12.42 2.63
N PRO A 203 -28.54 13.40 1.97
CA PRO A 203 -28.15 14.80 2.06
C PRO A 203 -28.40 15.40 3.46
N ASN A 204 -29.23 14.76 4.30
CA ASN A 204 -29.52 15.24 5.65
C ASN A 204 -28.56 14.71 6.70
N SER A 205 -27.71 13.74 6.38
CA SER A 205 -26.74 13.26 7.36
C SER A 205 -25.74 14.39 7.62
N ASN A 206 -25.80 14.99 8.80
CA ASN A 206 -24.94 16.10 9.18
C ASN A 206 -23.48 15.64 9.17
N VAL A 207 -22.68 16.25 8.31
CA VAL A 207 -21.22 16.12 8.36
C VAL A 207 -20.68 17.43 8.90
N THR A 208 -20.40 17.44 10.19
CA THR A 208 -19.83 18.61 10.85
C THR A 208 -18.33 18.46 10.86
N PHE A 209 -17.66 18.88 9.79
CA PHE A 209 -16.22 19.11 9.90
C PHE A 209 -16.02 20.30 10.81
N GLN A 210 -15.58 20.05 12.05
CA GLN A 210 -15.14 21.15 12.89
C GLN A 210 -13.99 21.88 12.18
N GLU A 211 -14.21 23.15 11.86
CA GLU A 211 -13.20 23.96 11.20
C GLU A 211 -11.95 24.01 12.08
N ASN A 212 -10.86 23.41 11.61
CA ASN A 212 -9.60 23.55 12.31
C ASN A 212 -8.94 24.86 11.88
N ASN A 213 -8.82 25.82 12.81
CA ASN A 213 -8.20 27.12 12.53
C ASN A 213 -6.80 27.03 11.91
N ASN A 214 -6.08 25.92 12.08
CA ASN A 214 -4.74 25.72 11.50
C ASN A 214 -4.76 25.22 10.05
N LEU A 215 -5.91 24.81 9.50
CA LEU A 215 -6.05 24.26 8.15
C LEU A 215 -6.90 25.15 7.23
N LYS A 216 -6.84 26.48 7.41
CA LYS A 216 -7.52 27.43 6.53
C LYS A 216 -6.88 27.51 5.13
N GLY A 217 -7.65 28.02 4.17
CA GLY A 217 -7.21 28.35 2.82
C GLY A 217 -7.69 27.38 1.74
N LYS A 218 -7.03 27.39 0.57
CA LYS A 218 -7.36 26.48 -0.52
C LYS A 218 -7.19 25.03 -0.06
N ASN A 219 -8.14 24.19 -0.46
CA ASN A 219 -8.15 22.75 -0.17
C ASN A 219 -8.33 22.40 1.32
N ALA A 220 -9.03 23.23 2.09
CA ALA A 220 -9.16 23.06 3.54
C ALA A 220 -9.79 21.70 3.92
N GLN A 221 -10.87 21.29 3.23
CA GLN A 221 -11.56 20.05 3.52
C GLN A 221 -10.69 18.83 3.18
N GLY A 222 -10.06 18.81 1.99
CA GLY A 222 -9.13 17.75 1.63
C GLY A 222 -7.93 17.64 2.59
N ARG A 223 -7.41 18.77 3.08
CA ARG A 223 -6.32 18.78 4.08
C ARG A 223 -6.79 18.25 5.43
N LEU A 224 -7.98 18.64 5.88
CA LEU A 224 -8.58 18.12 7.11
C LEU A 224 -8.80 16.61 7.02
N LEU A 225 -9.34 16.14 5.90
CA LEU A 225 -9.55 14.72 5.64
C LEU A 225 -8.22 13.94 5.61
N ALA A 226 -7.17 14.50 5.03
CA ALA A 226 -5.84 13.87 5.07
C ALA A 226 -5.28 13.78 6.49
N ALA A 227 -5.50 14.81 7.31
CA ALA A 227 -5.15 14.79 8.73
C ALA A 227 -5.98 13.75 9.51
N LEU A 228 -7.28 13.62 9.21
CA LEU A 228 -8.17 12.61 9.82
C LEU A 228 -7.69 11.20 9.51
N ILE A 229 -7.38 10.92 8.24
CA ILE A 229 -6.85 9.63 7.82
C ILE A 229 -5.54 9.32 8.54
N LEU A 230 -4.60 10.27 8.58
CA LEU A 230 -3.35 10.08 9.34
C LEU A 230 -3.60 9.82 10.82
N PHE A 231 -4.53 10.55 11.44
CA PHE A 231 -4.89 10.44 12.85
C PHE A 231 -5.49 9.07 13.19
N VAL A 232 -6.41 8.59 12.36
CA VAL A 232 -7.04 7.28 12.51
C VAL A 232 -6.04 6.15 12.27
N LEU A 233 -5.13 6.30 11.29
CA LEU A 233 -4.15 5.26 10.95
C LEU A 233 -3.16 4.94 12.08
N GLN A 234 -2.88 5.90 12.95
CA GLN A 234 -2.02 5.77 14.14
C GLN A 234 -2.82 5.56 15.45
N ASP A 235 -4.08 5.13 15.35
CA ASP A 235 -4.92 4.86 16.52
C ASP A 235 -5.11 6.10 17.42
N LYS A 236 -5.33 7.25 16.78
CA LYS A 236 -5.68 8.53 17.42
C LYS A 236 -4.61 9.11 18.36
N ALA A 237 -3.33 8.82 18.11
CA ALA A 237 -2.23 9.38 18.89
C ALA A 237 -2.16 10.93 18.83
N ILE A 238 -1.73 11.56 19.94
CA ILE A 238 -1.72 13.03 20.08
C ILE A 238 -0.69 13.72 19.15
N LYS A 239 0.38 13.01 18.77
CA LYS A 239 1.44 13.51 17.87
C LYS A 239 1.63 12.53 16.71
N LEU A 240 1.92 13.07 15.52
CA LEU A 240 2.23 12.27 14.35
C LEU A 240 3.50 11.46 14.54
N ARG A 241 3.38 10.13 14.53
CA ARG A 241 4.52 9.20 14.51
C ARG A 241 4.46 8.36 13.24
N ARG A 242 5.14 8.84 12.19
CA ARG A 242 5.05 8.23 10.85
C ARG A 242 5.42 6.75 10.80
N ASN A 243 6.31 6.30 11.69
CA ASN A 243 6.79 4.91 11.71
C ASN A 243 5.78 3.94 12.32
N GLU A 244 4.77 4.44 13.05
CA GLU A 244 3.69 3.61 13.60
C GLU A 244 2.58 3.36 12.57
N ILE A 245 2.54 4.16 11.50
CA ILE A 245 1.52 4.04 10.44
C ILE A 245 1.91 2.90 9.49
N LYS A 246 1.09 1.85 9.45
CA LYS A 246 1.25 0.65 8.59
C LYS A 246 0.88 0.91 7.11
N TYR A 247 1.43 1.97 6.51
CA TYR A 247 1.34 2.29 5.09
C TYR A 247 2.74 2.53 4.51
N SER A 248 2.86 2.55 3.18
CA SER A 248 4.16 2.87 2.57
C SER A 248 4.62 4.27 2.98
N THR A 249 5.92 4.42 3.29
CA THR A 249 6.49 5.70 3.75
C THR A 249 6.24 6.82 2.76
N HIS A 250 6.30 6.53 1.46
CA HIS A 250 5.97 7.48 0.40
C HIS A 250 4.53 7.98 0.52
N TYR A 251 3.60 7.08 0.84
CA TYR A 251 2.18 7.40 0.95
C TYR A 251 1.89 8.33 2.12
N VAL A 252 2.39 7.95 3.31
CA VAL A 252 2.30 8.75 4.54
C VAL A 252 2.92 10.13 4.32
N HIS A 253 4.10 10.18 3.70
CA HIS A 253 4.76 11.44 3.37
C HIS A 253 3.93 12.30 2.40
N GLY A 254 3.28 11.67 1.43
CA GLY A 254 2.36 12.34 0.50
C GLY A 254 1.19 13.01 1.22
N LEU A 255 0.52 12.29 2.13
CA LEU A 255 -0.57 12.83 2.95
C LEU A 255 -0.08 13.96 3.86
N VAL A 256 1.04 13.78 4.56
CA VAL A 256 1.62 14.82 5.42
C VAL A 256 1.93 16.08 4.62
N ASN A 257 2.52 15.94 3.44
CA ASN A 257 2.79 17.08 2.56
C ASN A 257 1.50 17.74 2.07
N TYR A 258 0.44 16.96 1.81
CA TYR A 258 -0.85 17.49 1.41
C TYR A 258 -1.45 18.34 2.53
N VAL A 259 -1.46 17.83 3.78
CA VAL A 259 -1.88 18.60 4.97
C VAL A 259 -1.08 19.89 5.12
N LYS A 260 0.25 19.85 4.95
CA LYS A 260 1.14 21.01 5.10
C LYS A 260 0.94 22.07 4.03
N LYS A 261 0.97 21.67 2.77
CA LYS A 261 1.15 22.60 1.63
C LYS A 261 -0.16 22.92 0.91
N GLY A 262 -1.20 22.10 1.09
CA GLY A 262 -2.45 22.19 0.32
C GLY A 262 -2.28 22.02 -1.19
N LYS A 263 -1.06 21.73 -1.68
CA LYS A 263 -0.73 21.63 -3.10
C LYS A 263 -0.37 20.20 -3.45
N VAL A 264 -0.96 19.75 -4.56
CA VAL A 264 -0.69 18.46 -5.15
C VAL A 264 0.53 18.59 -6.09
N GLY A 265 1.73 18.67 -5.55
CA GLY A 265 2.93 18.66 -6.40
C GLY A 265 3.16 17.27 -6.99
N GLY A 266 3.20 17.13 -8.32
CA GLY A 266 3.71 16.02 -9.17
C GLY A 266 3.32 14.57 -8.88
N MET A 267 3.36 14.13 -7.63
CA MET A 267 3.08 12.79 -7.11
C MET A 267 2.31 12.83 -5.77
N ALA A 268 1.80 13.98 -5.36
CA ALA A 268 1.15 14.13 -4.08
C ALA A 268 -0.09 13.23 -3.98
N VAL A 269 -0.04 12.38 -2.97
CA VAL A 269 -1.13 11.49 -2.57
C VAL A 269 -2.32 12.34 -2.16
N ARG A 270 -3.42 12.20 -2.89
CA ARG A 270 -4.72 12.79 -2.56
C ARG A 270 -5.51 11.79 -1.72
N VAL A 271 -6.42 12.30 -0.90
CA VAL A 271 -7.41 11.44 -0.25
C VAL A 271 -8.49 11.11 -1.26
N THR A 272 -8.56 9.85 -1.66
CA THR A 272 -9.57 9.32 -2.58
C THR A 272 -10.57 8.46 -1.81
N LEU A 273 -11.77 8.28 -2.35
CA LEU A 273 -12.78 7.41 -1.74
C LEU A 273 -12.29 5.97 -1.50
N PRO A 274 -11.54 5.32 -2.42
CA PRO A 274 -10.89 4.04 -2.14
C PRO A 274 -10.02 4.04 -0.88
N LEU A 275 -9.26 5.12 -0.63
CA LEU A 275 -8.44 5.23 0.58
C LEU A 275 -9.32 5.30 1.82
N ILE A 276 -10.35 6.15 1.79
CA ILE A 276 -11.25 6.33 2.93
C ILE A 276 -11.89 4.99 3.29
N ILE A 277 -12.41 4.26 2.31
CA ILE A 277 -12.97 2.92 2.47
C ILE A 277 -11.95 1.93 3.06
N ASP A 278 -10.71 1.91 2.54
CA ASP A 278 -9.67 1.02 3.04
C ASP A 278 -9.32 1.32 4.50
N VAL A 279 -9.26 2.59 4.88
CA VAL A 279 -8.96 3.03 6.24
C VAL A 279 -10.10 2.70 7.21
N THR A 280 -11.35 2.98 6.84
CA THR A 280 -12.53 2.68 7.67
C THR A 280 -12.66 1.19 7.94
N LEU A 281 -12.46 0.35 6.90
CA LEU A 281 -12.49 -1.11 7.04
C LEU A 281 -11.35 -1.63 7.93
N ARG A 282 -10.10 -1.21 7.69
CA ARG A 282 -8.95 -1.67 8.49
C ARG A 282 -9.04 -1.29 9.96
N LYS A 283 -9.59 -0.12 10.24
CA LYS A 283 -9.74 0.40 11.60
C LYS A 283 -11.10 0.09 12.23
N LYS A 284 -11.97 -0.63 11.50
CA LYS A 284 -13.33 -1.00 11.94
C LYS A 284 -14.13 0.18 12.48
N ILE A 285 -14.05 1.32 11.78
CA ILE A 285 -14.84 2.52 12.08
C ILE A 285 -15.84 2.79 10.95
N THR A 286 -16.99 3.35 11.29
CA THR A 286 -17.99 3.75 10.28
C THR A 286 -17.61 5.07 9.60
N PHE A 287 -18.22 5.39 8.46
CA PHE A 287 -18.02 6.72 7.85
C PHE A 287 -18.53 7.85 8.74
N GLU A 288 -19.65 7.65 9.42
CA GLU A 288 -20.18 8.59 10.40
C GLU A 288 -19.17 8.85 11.51
N GLN A 289 -18.61 7.79 12.11
CA GLN A 289 -17.55 7.92 13.11
C GLN A 289 -16.37 8.70 12.55
N LEU A 290 -15.85 8.33 11.37
CA LEU A 290 -14.71 9.03 10.77
C LEU A 290 -14.97 10.53 10.54
N LEU A 291 -16.16 10.87 10.05
CA LEU A 291 -16.54 12.24 9.69
C LEU A 291 -16.86 13.12 10.90
N ASN A 292 -17.28 12.51 12.01
CA ASN A 292 -17.54 13.18 13.29
C ASN A 292 -16.35 13.12 14.27
N LEU A 293 -15.18 12.63 13.84
CA LEU A 293 -13.98 12.62 14.68
C LEU A 293 -13.39 14.02 14.80
N ASP A 294 -13.24 14.47 16.05
CA ASP A 294 -12.50 15.68 16.35
C ASP A 294 -10.99 15.43 16.36
N ILE A 295 -10.25 16.20 15.55
CA ILE A 295 -8.79 16.12 15.54
C ILE A 295 -8.23 17.14 16.53
N PRO A 296 -7.44 16.71 17.54
CA PRO A 296 -6.80 17.63 18.45
C PRO A 296 -5.92 18.65 17.71
N ASN A 297 -6.02 19.93 18.08
CA ASN A 297 -5.17 20.99 17.52
C ASN A 297 -3.67 20.68 17.68
N ASN A 298 -3.28 20.00 18.75
CA ASN A 298 -1.89 19.57 18.97
C ASN A 298 -1.44 18.53 17.93
N TYR A 299 -2.34 17.67 17.48
CA TYR A 299 -2.05 16.72 16.42
C TYR A 299 -1.86 17.42 15.08
N VAL A 300 -2.79 18.29 14.68
CA VAL A 300 -2.66 19.09 13.45
C VAL A 300 -1.39 19.94 13.48
N LYS A 301 -1.10 20.58 14.63
CA LYS A 301 0.17 21.28 14.85
C LYS A 301 1.36 20.34 14.73
N SER A 302 1.31 19.09 15.19
CA SER A 302 2.42 18.14 14.99
C SER A 302 2.67 17.82 13.52
N ILE A 303 1.61 17.80 12.68
CA ILE A 303 1.76 17.61 11.23
C ILE A 303 2.33 18.90 10.59
N ILE A 304 1.74 20.07 10.87
CA ILE A 304 2.14 21.34 10.24
C ILE A 304 3.53 21.78 10.73
N ARG A 305 3.74 21.72 12.06
CA ARG A 305 4.99 22.07 12.77
C ARG A 305 6.01 20.95 12.81
N GLU A 306 5.92 19.91 11.99
CA GLU A 306 7.14 19.32 11.40
C GLU A 306 7.84 20.36 10.47
N GLY A 307 7.93 21.60 10.95
CA GLY A 307 8.66 22.72 10.42
C GLY A 307 9.95 22.75 11.20
N ARG A 308 11.01 22.30 10.54
CA ARG A 308 12.43 22.50 10.87
C ARG A 308 12.66 22.52 12.37
N VAL A 309 12.76 21.32 12.92
CA VAL A 309 13.64 21.06 14.07
C VAL A 309 14.80 22.05 14.01
N LYS A 310 14.97 22.90 15.03
CA LYS A 310 15.95 24.00 14.98
C LYS A 310 17.33 23.39 14.76
N ILE A 311 17.81 23.44 13.53
CA ILE A 311 19.08 22.86 13.10
C ILE A 311 20.16 23.76 13.70
N GLN A 312 20.83 23.28 14.74
CA GLN A 312 21.85 24.03 15.46
C GLN A 312 22.92 23.10 16.02
N CYS A 313 24.16 23.57 16.16
CA CYS A 313 25.19 22.76 16.79
C CYS A 313 24.85 22.54 18.27
N LEU A 314 24.92 21.29 18.74
CA LEU A 314 24.63 20.94 20.14
C LEU A 314 25.90 20.70 20.97
N ASN A 315 27.08 20.85 20.37
CA ASN A 315 28.35 20.76 21.09
C ASN A 315 28.60 22.07 21.85
N PRO A 316 28.61 22.08 23.20
CA PRO A 316 28.76 23.30 24.01
C PRO A 316 30.17 23.90 23.93
N TRP A 317 31.17 23.12 23.51
CA TRP A 317 32.56 23.56 23.37
C TRP A 317 32.86 24.08 21.95
N CYS A 318 31.87 24.12 21.08
CA CYS A 318 32.01 24.62 19.72
C CYS A 318 31.73 26.12 19.66
N LYS A 319 32.55 26.88 18.92
CA LYS A 319 32.30 28.31 18.66
C LYS A 319 30.95 28.59 17.96
N SER A 320 30.40 27.59 17.26
CA SER A 320 29.08 27.65 16.61
C SER A 320 27.95 27.02 17.44
N PHE A 321 28.12 26.85 18.75
CA PHE A 321 27.08 26.30 19.62
C PHE A 321 25.77 27.09 19.49
N LYS A 322 24.65 26.38 19.36
CA LYS A 322 23.31 26.93 19.09
C LYS A 322 23.18 27.77 17.81
N SER A 323 24.18 27.76 16.92
CA SER A 323 24.11 28.34 15.57
C SER A 323 23.94 27.26 14.48
N MET A 324 23.37 27.68 13.35
CA MET A 324 23.22 26.91 12.12
C MET A 324 24.37 27.18 11.12
N ASP A 325 25.13 28.26 11.31
CA ASP A 325 26.00 28.84 10.28
C ASP A 325 27.07 27.87 9.79
N SER A 326 27.62 27.05 10.70
CA SER A 326 28.66 26.07 10.39
C SER A 326 28.13 24.66 10.13
N LEU A 327 26.81 24.45 10.01
CA LEU A 327 26.24 23.12 9.80
C LEU A 327 26.03 22.79 8.31
N HIS A 328 26.75 21.78 7.84
CA HIS A 328 26.65 21.28 6.46
C HIS A 328 25.89 19.99 6.40
N ARG A 329 24.89 19.92 5.53
CA ARG A 329 24.10 18.72 5.34
C ARG A 329 24.95 17.60 4.75
N VAL A 330 25.02 16.46 5.43
CA VAL A 330 25.66 15.27 4.91
C VAL A 330 24.62 14.40 4.21
N TYR A 331 24.81 14.16 2.91
CA TYR A 331 23.82 13.47 2.08
C TYR A 331 23.82 11.94 2.31
N PHE A 332 23.36 11.52 3.49
CA PHE A 332 22.95 10.14 3.76
C PHE A 332 21.42 10.04 3.72
N ARG A 333 20.86 8.91 3.24
CA ARG A 333 19.41 8.65 3.39
C ARG A 333 19.04 8.48 4.87
N ALA A 334 19.88 7.76 5.60
CA ALA A 334 19.89 7.64 7.05
C ALA A 334 21.31 7.23 7.48
N LYS A 335 21.74 7.62 8.68
CA LYS A 335 22.96 7.13 9.33
C LYS A 335 22.57 6.33 10.56
N VAL A 336 22.98 5.06 10.64
CA VAL A 336 22.74 4.24 11.83
C VAL A 336 23.93 4.39 12.77
N CYS A 337 23.67 4.76 14.02
CA CYS A 337 24.68 4.85 15.07
C CYS A 337 24.09 4.29 16.36
N LEU A 338 24.83 3.41 17.06
CA LEU A 338 24.35 2.74 18.27
C LEU A 338 22.99 2.02 18.10
N GLY A 339 22.74 1.46 16.90
CA GLY A 339 21.49 0.79 16.56
C GLY A 339 20.34 1.73 16.16
N GLU A 340 20.50 3.04 16.29
CA GLU A 340 19.45 4.02 16.00
C GLU A 340 19.66 4.70 14.63
N PRO A 341 18.61 4.84 13.80
CA PRO A 341 18.67 5.58 12.56
C PRO A 341 18.49 7.09 12.78
N TYR A 342 19.37 7.88 12.18
CA TYR A 342 19.32 9.33 12.15
C TYR A 342 19.05 9.84 10.72
N TYR A 343 18.15 10.82 10.61
CA TYR A 343 17.75 11.49 9.37
C TYR A 343 18.23 12.93 9.34
N ASN A 344 18.21 13.58 8.17
CA ASN A 344 18.63 14.98 8.01
C ASN A 344 19.96 15.29 8.70
N VAL A 345 20.94 14.39 8.58
CA VAL A 345 22.23 14.54 9.27
C VAL A 345 23.00 15.73 8.72
N HIS A 346 23.47 16.60 9.62
CA HIS A 346 24.37 17.70 9.36
C HIS A 346 25.66 17.51 10.16
N MET A 347 26.75 18.10 9.70
CA MET A 347 28.05 18.09 10.35
C MET A 347 28.53 19.52 10.56
N CYS A 348 29.06 19.83 11.73
CA CYS A 348 29.53 21.16 12.08
C CYS A 348 30.97 21.35 11.61
N GLU A 349 31.26 22.36 10.78
CA GLU A 349 32.62 22.70 10.29
C GLU A 349 33.59 23.05 11.40
N ASP A 350 33.08 23.56 12.51
CA ASP A 350 33.94 24.06 13.58
C ASP A 350 34.34 22.99 14.60
N CYS A 351 33.53 21.95 14.82
CA CYS A 351 33.84 20.92 15.81
C CYS A 351 33.82 19.49 15.25
N GLY A 352 33.55 19.31 13.95
CA GLY A 352 33.51 18.01 13.28
C GLY A 352 32.36 17.10 13.71
N MET A 353 31.50 17.53 14.65
CA MET A 353 30.41 16.72 15.17
C MET A 353 29.22 16.66 14.23
N MET A 354 28.55 15.50 14.21
CA MET A 354 27.32 15.30 13.46
C MET A 354 26.10 15.39 14.36
N PHE A 355 25.06 16.01 13.83
CA PHE A 355 23.75 16.14 14.44
C PHE A 355 22.68 15.72 13.43
N GLY A 356 21.56 15.19 13.91
CA GLY A 356 20.49 14.70 13.05
C GLY A 356 19.18 14.55 13.80
N GLU A 357 18.12 14.25 13.05
CA GLU A 357 16.81 13.91 13.60
C GLU A 357 16.80 12.41 13.95
N ASN A 358 16.54 12.06 15.21
CA ASN A 358 16.31 10.67 15.59
C ASN A 358 14.96 10.15 15.06
N ILE A 359 14.59 8.92 15.42
CA ILE A 359 13.31 8.30 15.02
C ILE A 359 12.07 9.07 15.52
N ASN A 360 12.21 9.85 16.59
CA ASN A 360 11.15 10.67 17.17
C ASN A 360 11.07 12.07 16.52
N GLY A 361 12.02 12.40 15.64
CA GLY A 361 12.14 13.71 15.01
C GLY A 361 12.85 14.76 15.86
N ASP A 362 13.53 14.37 16.95
CA ASP A 362 14.27 15.31 17.79
C ASP A 362 15.66 15.59 17.20
N TRP A 363 16.09 16.86 17.21
CA TRP A 363 17.49 17.22 16.91
C TRP A 363 18.38 16.72 18.02
N CYS A 364 19.32 15.84 17.70
CA CYS A 364 20.29 15.35 18.67
C CYS A 364 21.64 15.09 17.99
N GLU A 365 22.67 14.83 18.78
CA GLU A 365 23.94 14.36 18.23
C GLU A 365 23.79 12.97 17.62
N VAL A 366 24.54 12.69 16.56
CA VAL A 366 24.61 11.36 15.97
C VAL A 366 25.68 10.55 16.71
N GLY A 367 25.23 9.69 17.62
CA GLY A 367 26.09 8.93 18.54
C GLY A 367 25.98 9.47 19.96
N ASP A 368 27.10 9.52 20.68
CA ASP A 368 27.10 9.85 22.10
C ASP A 368 28.31 10.68 22.55
N MET A 369 29.05 11.28 21.61
CA MET A 369 30.35 11.90 21.88
C MET A 369 30.24 13.09 22.85
N VAL A 370 29.27 13.98 22.62
CA VAL A 370 29.04 15.16 23.46
C VAL A 370 28.41 14.77 24.78
N ARG A 371 27.37 13.93 24.77
CA ARG A 371 26.64 13.52 25.98
C ARG A 371 27.52 12.72 26.94
N VAL A 372 28.25 11.73 26.45
CA VAL A 372 29.18 10.93 27.27
C VAL A 372 30.46 11.71 27.54
N GLY A 373 30.94 12.52 26.58
CA GLY A 373 32.09 13.40 26.75
C GLY A 373 31.94 14.36 27.93
N LYS A 374 30.74 14.91 28.18
CA LYS A 374 30.50 15.75 29.37
C LYS A 374 30.76 15.02 30.68
N LYS A 375 30.38 13.74 30.77
CA LYS A 375 30.61 12.92 31.97
C LYS A 375 32.08 12.57 32.11
N VAL A 376 32.75 12.20 31.01
CA VAL A 376 34.19 11.95 30.97
C VAL A 376 34.97 13.20 31.39
N ALA A 377 34.62 14.38 30.86
CA ALA A 377 35.26 15.65 31.22
C ALA A 377 35.20 15.93 32.72
N ARG A 378 34.01 15.77 33.33
CA ARG A 378 33.84 15.96 34.76
C ARG A 378 34.73 15.03 35.58
N LEU A 379 34.73 13.73 35.28
CA LEU A 379 35.52 12.76 36.04
C LEU A 379 37.03 12.99 35.88
N LEU A 380 37.50 13.41 34.70
CA LEU A 380 38.91 13.75 34.50
C LEU A 380 39.31 15.01 35.29
N ILE A 381 38.43 16.01 35.36
CA ILE A 381 38.64 17.21 36.20
C ILE A 381 38.69 16.82 37.69
N ASP A 382 37.86 15.86 38.10
CA ASP A 382 37.85 15.30 39.45
C ASP A 382 39.08 14.38 39.73
N GLY A 383 40.03 14.26 38.79
CA GLY A 383 41.29 13.53 38.97
C GLY A 383 41.22 12.02 38.73
N TRP A 384 40.14 11.52 38.13
CA TRP A 384 39.99 10.09 37.85
C TRP A 384 40.89 9.64 36.70
N ASP A 385 41.42 8.43 36.80
CA ASP A 385 42.16 7.80 35.70
C ASP A 385 41.23 7.17 34.65
N ILE A 386 41.79 6.83 33.49
CA ILE A 386 41.03 6.26 32.36
C ILE A 386 40.29 4.98 32.75
N LYS A 387 40.89 4.15 33.62
CA LYS A 387 40.32 2.87 34.05
C LYS A 387 39.16 3.06 35.02
N GLY A 388 39.29 3.98 35.97
CA GLY A 388 38.23 4.38 36.89
C GLY A 388 37.02 4.93 36.14
N ILE A 389 37.24 5.81 35.15
CA ILE A 389 36.16 6.34 34.31
C ILE A 389 35.48 5.25 33.48
N SER A 390 36.28 4.33 32.93
CA SER A 390 35.78 3.19 32.15
C SER A 390 34.84 2.33 33.00
N ASN A 391 35.21 2.03 34.25
CA ASN A 391 34.40 1.27 35.18
C ASN A 391 33.13 2.04 35.59
N GLU A 392 33.27 3.32 35.97
CA GLU A 392 32.16 4.16 36.45
C GLU A 392 31.08 4.36 35.38
N LEU A 393 31.49 4.60 34.13
CA LEU A 393 30.55 4.84 33.03
C LEU A 393 30.14 3.56 32.29
N ASN A 394 30.68 2.41 32.67
CA ASN A 394 30.51 1.12 31.98
C ASN A 394 30.75 1.22 30.47
N ILE A 395 31.87 1.83 30.07
CA ILE A 395 32.33 1.93 28.67
C ILE A 395 33.76 1.45 28.57
N SER A 396 34.21 1.00 27.40
CA SER A 396 35.59 0.56 27.22
C SER A 396 36.60 1.70 27.44
N THR A 397 37.80 1.37 27.94
CA THR A 397 38.92 2.31 28.05
C THR A 397 39.25 2.99 26.73
N THR A 398 39.12 2.29 25.61
CA THR A 398 39.28 2.85 24.25
C THR A 398 38.25 3.93 23.95
N GLU A 399 36.98 3.74 24.33
CA GLU A 399 35.99 4.80 24.20
C GLU A 399 36.33 5.97 25.13
N VAL A 400 36.76 5.74 26.38
CA VAL A 400 37.22 6.84 27.26
C VAL A 400 38.33 7.65 26.57
N VAL A 401 39.41 7.01 26.11
CA VAL A 401 40.53 7.67 25.39
C VAL A 401 40.03 8.48 24.19
N LYS A 402 39.12 7.92 23.40
CA LYS A 402 38.52 8.58 22.24
C LYS A 402 37.72 9.83 22.61
N LYS A 403 36.89 9.76 23.67
CA LYS A 403 36.16 10.92 24.19
C LYS A 403 37.14 11.96 24.76
N THR A 404 38.17 11.54 25.48
CA THR A 404 39.20 12.43 26.03
C THR A 404 39.95 13.17 24.93
N ALA A 405 40.39 12.48 23.88
CA ALA A 405 41.06 13.08 22.74
C ALA A 405 40.19 14.11 22.01
N PHE A 406 38.89 13.82 21.86
CA PHE A 406 37.92 14.78 21.33
C PHE A 406 37.79 16.03 22.21
N LEU A 407 37.70 15.86 23.53
CA LEU A 407 37.61 16.97 24.49
C LEU A 407 38.87 17.83 24.48
N SER A 408 40.05 17.21 24.48
CA SER A 408 41.33 17.93 24.35
C SER A 408 41.40 18.72 23.05
N LYS A 409 40.97 18.15 21.92
CA LYS A 409 40.95 18.86 20.62
C LYS A 409 40.00 20.06 20.59
N ASN A 410 39.00 20.11 21.47
CA ASN A 410 38.07 21.23 21.63
C ASN A 410 38.45 22.14 22.81
N ASN A 411 39.69 22.04 23.32
CA ASN A 411 40.21 22.87 24.42
C ASN A 411 39.31 22.87 25.67
N VAL A 412 38.75 21.71 26.02
CA VAL A 412 37.91 21.56 27.22
C VAL A 412 38.74 21.47 28.51
N PHE A 413 40.00 21.05 28.38
CA PHE A 413 40.92 20.88 29.49
C PHE A 413 42.06 21.89 29.39
N ASP A 414 42.57 22.33 30.53
CA ASP A 414 43.86 23.03 30.61
C ASP A 414 45.01 22.06 30.31
N ASP A 415 46.12 22.59 29.80
CA ASP A 415 47.30 21.81 29.39
C ASP A 415 47.83 20.90 30.50
N GLU A 416 47.65 21.28 31.78
CA GLU A 416 48.09 20.48 32.93
C GLU A 416 47.31 19.17 33.06
N VAL A 417 45.99 19.18 32.83
CA VAL A 417 45.15 17.96 32.90
C VAL A 417 45.51 17.03 31.74
N VAL A 418 45.68 17.58 30.54
CA VAL A 418 46.11 16.80 29.38
C VAL A 418 47.49 16.19 29.61
N PHE A 419 48.42 16.95 30.20
CA PHE A 419 49.78 16.49 30.51
C PHE A 419 49.84 15.39 31.56
N LYS A 420 48.98 15.44 32.58
CA LYS A 420 48.88 14.39 33.61
C LYS A 420 48.38 13.07 33.01
N LEU A 421 47.49 13.15 32.03
CA LEU A 421 46.85 11.98 31.42
C LEU A 421 47.64 11.42 30.25
N PHE A 422 48.34 12.27 29.50
CA PHE A 422 49.04 11.92 28.27
C PHE A 422 50.40 12.62 28.19
N ARG A 423 51.38 11.92 27.63
CA ARG A 423 52.70 12.50 27.37
C ARG A 423 52.55 13.68 26.41
N ARG A 424 53.28 14.78 26.66
CA ARG A 424 53.42 15.86 25.67
C ARG A 424 53.81 15.24 24.33
N PHE A 425 53.00 15.52 23.32
CA PHE A 425 53.32 15.19 21.94
C PHE A 425 53.45 16.47 21.14
N GLN A 426 54.32 16.42 20.14
CA GLN A 426 54.48 17.51 19.19
C GLN A 426 53.33 17.42 18.19
N GLU A 427 52.66 18.55 17.92
CA GLU A 427 51.64 18.57 16.87
C GLU A 427 52.27 18.20 15.52
N ASP A 428 51.58 17.34 14.79
CA ASP A 428 51.99 16.86 13.48
C ASP A 428 51.68 17.93 12.43
N ASP A 429 52.65 18.21 11.54
CA ASP A 429 52.49 19.26 10.51
C ASP A 429 51.50 18.86 9.41
N ASP A 430 51.28 17.56 9.17
CA ASP A 430 50.35 17.07 8.13
C ASP A 430 49.54 15.83 8.57
N PRO A 431 48.62 15.99 9.53
CA PRO A 431 47.77 14.89 9.99
C PRO A 431 46.76 14.46 8.92
N ILE A 432 46.44 15.33 7.96
CA ILE A 432 45.45 15.05 6.91
C ILE A 432 45.96 13.98 5.94
N SER A 433 47.18 14.12 5.43
CA SER A 433 47.75 13.12 4.51
C SER A 433 47.93 11.77 5.20
N LYS A 434 48.36 11.78 6.46
CA LYS A 434 48.52 10.57 7.29
C LYS A 434 47.19 9.87 7.53
N ILE A 435 46.12 10.59 7.90
CA ILE A 435 44.79 9.99 8.06
C ILE A 435 44.22 9.45 6.75
N ARG A 436 44.50 10.09 5.60
CA ARG A 436 44.10 9.55 4.29
C ARG A 436 44.70 8.18 4.03
N VAL A 437 45.98 7.98 4.35
CA VAL A 437 46.66 6.69 4.25
C VAL A 437 46.05 5.69 5.24
N LEU A 438 45.88 6.05 6.51
CA LEU A 438 45.30 5.15 7.53
C LEU A 438 43.86 4.73 7.20
N ARG A 439 43.11 5.54 6.45
CA ARG A 439 41.70 5.24 6.13
C ARG A 439 41.54 4.00 5.25
N THR A 440 42.55 3.66 4.43
CA THR A 440 42.54 2.47 3.57
C THR A 440 43.01 1.21 4.29
N MET A 441 43.53 1.35 5.51
CA MET A 441 44.10 0.27 6.30
C MET A 441 43.12 -0.28 7.34
N ASN A 442 43.31 -1.55 7.69
CA ASN A 442 42.70 -2.16 8.87
C ASN A 442 43.47 -1.75 10.14
N ARG A 443 42.91 -1.97 11.34
CA ARG A 443 43.60 -1.70 12.63
C ARG A 443 44.29 -0.32 12.69
N LYS A 444 43.54 0.74 12.39
CA LYS A 444 44.06 2.10 12.16
C LYS A 444 44.93 2.65 13.27
N VAL A 445 44.56 2.44 14.54
CA VAL A 445 45.35 2.88 15.70
C VAL A 445 46.73 2.22 15.71
N TRP A 446 46.80 0.91 15.47
CA TRP A 446 48.06 0.17 15.42
C TRP A 446 48.95 0.66 14.27
N ASN A 447 48.37 0.87 13.09
CA ASN A 447 49.10 1.41 11.95
C ASN A 447 49.53 2.87 12.15
N ALA A 448 48.75 3.68 12.87
CA ALA A 448 49.14 5.04 13.23
C ALA A 448 50.40 5.04 14.11
N LYS A 449 50.46 4.12 15.09
CA LYS A 449 51.64 3.95 15.93
C LYS A 449 52.85 3.50 15.14
N LEU A 450 52.68 2.51 14.27
CA LEU A 450 53.78 1.94 13.50
C LEU A 450 54.35 2.94 12.48
N LEU A 451 53.49 3.63 11.73
CA LEU A 451 53.91 4.48 10.61
C LEU A 451 54.30 5.89 11.04
N TYR A 452 53.65 6.42 12.07
CA TYR A 452 53.76 7.83 12.44
C TYR A 452 54.10 8.06 13.91
N GLY A 453 54.28 6.99 14.69
CA GLY A 453 54.56 7.09 16.11
C GLY A 453 53.35 7.48 16.97
N TRP A 454 52.18 7.72 16.38
CA TRP A 454 50.98 8.15 17.09
C TRP A 454 50.40 7.04 17.96
N ASP A 455 50.29 7.29 19.26
CA ASP A 455 49.54 6.42 20.15
C ASP A 455 48.03 6.51 19.92
N GLN A 456 47.28 5.80 20.76
CA GLN A 456 45.82 5.74 20.64
C GLN A 456 45.17 7.11 20.86
N PHE A 457 45.68 7.91 21.78
CA PHE A 457 45.17 9.23 22.06
C PHE A 457 45.48 10.18 20.90
N GLU A 458 46.74 10.25 20.46
CA GLU A 458 47.18 11.09 19.34
C GLU A 458 46.39 10.78 18.06
N TYR A 459 46.19 9.49 17.75
CA TYR A 459 45.37 9.09 16.61
C TYR A 459 43.95 9.65 16.69
N TYR A 460 43.28 9.54 17.85
CA TYR A 460 41.93 10.08 18.00
C TYR A 460 41.91 11.62 18.04
N TYR A 461 42.93 12.26 18.61
CA TYR A 461 43.07 13.72 18.65
C TYR A 461 43.07 14.30 17.24
N TYR A 462 43.89 13.75 16.34
CA TYR A 462 43.89 14.14 14.93
C TYR A 462 42.63 13.69 14.20
N CYS A 463 42.11 12.49 14.48
CA CYS A 463 40.90 12.00 13.84
C CYS A 463 39.70 12.93 14.08
N TYR A 464 39.60 13.56 15.26
CA TYR A 464 38.55 14.51 15.61
C TYR A 464 38.81 15.96 15.18
N ASP A 465 39.90 16.22 14.46
CA ASP A 465 40.05 17.50 13.78
C ASP A 465 38.87 17.75 12.83
N PRO A 466 38.22 18.93 12.88
CA PRO A 466 37.06 19.19 12.03
C PRO A 466 37.35 19.02 10.53
N LYS A 467 38.53 19.42 10.05
CA LYS A 467 38.91 19.27 8.64
C LYS A 467 39.00 17.79 8.26
N ILE A 468 39.52 16.95 9.15
CA ILE A 468 39.65 15.51 8.94
C ILE A 468 38.26 14.83 8.97
N GLN A 469 37.39 15.19 9.91
CA GLN A 469 35.99 14.69 9.94
C GLN A 469 35.25 15.02 8.63
N PHE A 470 35.45 16.23 8.10
CA PHE A 470 34.91 16.61 6.79
C PHE A 470 35.43 15.73 5.66
N ILE A 471 36.73 15.45 5.59
CA ILE A 471 37.31 14.57 4.56
C ILE A 471 36.76 13.14 4.67
N ILE A 472 36.61 12.62 5.90
CA ILE A 472 36.08 11.28 6.15
C ILE A 472 34.63 11.15 5.65
N HIS A 473 33.83 12.21 5.78
CA HIS A 473 32.40 12.19 5.48
C HIS A 473 32.03 12.73 4.07
N ASP A 474 32.75 13.72 3.52
CA ASP A 474 32.50 14.31 2.20
C ASP A 474 32.96 13.41 1.03
N GLU A 475 34.13 12.77 1.11
CA GLU A 475 34.66 11.98 -0.03
C GLU A 475 33.77 10.78 -0.41
N ARG A 476 33.02 10.22 0.55
CA ARG A 476 32.00 9.18 0.29
C ARG A 476 30.87 9.69 -0.61
N LEU A 477 30.60 10.99 -0.59
CA LEU A 477 29.56 11.61 -1.41
C LEU A 477 30.03 11.75 -2.87
N LYS A 478 31.31 12.08 -3.08
CA LYS A 478 31.90 12.22 -4.43
C LYS A 478 31.99 10.87 -5.16
N THR A 479 32.33 9.78 -4.47
CA THR A 479 32.39 8.44 -5.07
C THR A 479 31.00 7.94 -5.52
N LYS A 480 29.95 8.16 -4.71
CA LYS A 480 28.56 7.80 -5.09
C LYS A 480 27.97 8.71 -6.18
N ARG A 481 28.32 10.00 -6.20
CA ARG A 481 27.90 10.91 -7.30
C ARG A 481 28.50 10.50 -8.64
N LYS A 482 29.78 10.11 -8.70
CA LYS A 482 30.40 9.60 -9.94
C LYS A 482 29.74 8.32 -10.46
N GLN A 483 29.23 7.45 -9.58
CA GLN A 483 28.49 6.24 -9.99
C GLN A 483 27.02 6.50 -10.39
N SER A 484 26.42 7.60 -9.93
CA SER A 484 25.00 7.93 -10.19
C SER A 484 24.79 8.99 -11.27
N ALA A 485 25.81 9.77 -11.63
CA ALA A 485 25.85 10.62 -12.82
C ALA A 485 26.01 9.77 -14.09
N LYS A 486 25.07 8.86 -14.35
CA LYS A 486 24.89 8.30 -15.69
C LYS A 486 24.33 9.40 -16.58
N LEU A 487 24.98 9.57 -17.73
CA LEU A 487 24.66 10.52 -18.81
C LEU A 487 23.15 10.72 -19.02
N PRO A 488 22.70 11.95 -19.32
CA PRO A 488 21.31 12.23 -19.59
C PRO A 488 20.77 11.28 -20.67
N PRO A 489 19.57 10.73 -20.52
CA PRO A 489 19.04 9.75 -21.45
C PRO A 489 18.92 10.42 -22.82
N LYS A 490 19.77 10.03 -23.77
CA LYS A 490 19.63 10.41 -25.18
C LYS A 490 18.18 10.10 -25.58
N LYS A 491 17.46 11.12 -26.07
CA LYS A 491 16.10 10.98 -26.62
C LYS A 491 16.17 10.12 -27.89
N VAL A 492 16.25 8.81 -27.71
CA VAL A 492 16.17 7.84 -28.80
C VAL A 492 14.73 7.88 -29.31
N LYS A 493 14.54 8.37 -30.54
CA LYS A 493 13.26 8.32 -31.26
C LYS A 493 12.73 6.89 -31.18
N ARG A 494 11.48 6.73 -30.75
CA ARG A 494 10.85 5.41 -30.59
C ARG A 494 10.77 4.75 -31.97
N LYS A 495 11.65 3.80 -32.25
CA LYS A 495 11.48 2.87 -33.36
C LYS A 495 10.18 2.09 -33.07
N GLN A 496 9.16 2.24 -33.91
CA GLN A 496 8.03 1.32 -33.89
C GLN A 496 8.54 -0.05 -34.31
N LEU A 497 8.16 -1.08 -33.57
CA LEU A 497 8.42 -2.45 -33.98
C LEU A 497 7.55 -2.77 -35.18
N ASP A 498 8.11 -3.51 -36.12
CA ASP A 498 7.32 -4.09 -37.19
C ASP A 498 6.36 -5.16 -36.62
N SER A 499 5.18 -5.29 -37.22
CA SER A 499 4.15 -6.25 -36.82
C SER A 499 4.68 -7.68 -36.82
N SER A 500 5.60 -8.01 -37.74
CA SER A 500 6.25 -9.32 -37.81
C SER A 500 7.10 -9.63 -36.56
N GLU A 501 7.84 -8.64 -36.04
CA GLU A 501 8.68 -8.80 -34.84
C GLU A 501 7.81 -8.99 -33.58
N ILE A 502 6.67 -8.28 -33.50
CA ILE A 502 5.72 -8.45 -32.40
C ILE A 502 5.12 -9.87 -32.40
N LEU A 503 4.78 -10.41 -33.58
CA LEU A 503 4.25 -11.76 -33.73
C LEU A 503 5.28 -12.83 -33.32
N ASP A 504 6.55 -12.68 -33.71
CA ASP A 504 7.63 -13.58 -33.28
C ASP A 504 7.82 -13.58 -31.75
N LEU A 505 7.76 -12.39 -31.12
CA LEU A 505 7.84 -12.28 -29.66
C LEU A 505 6.66 -12.96 -28.96
N TRP A 506 5.44 -12.84 -29.50
CA TRP A 506 4.26 -13.55 -28.98
C TRP A 506 4.42 -15.07 -29.08
N LYS A 507 4.91 -15.56 -30.22
CA LYS A 507 5.17 -16.99 -30.44
C LYS A 507 6.16 -17.53 -29.41
N LYS A 508 7.32 -16.88 -29.27
CA LYS A 508 8.34 -17.26 -28.27
C LYS A 508 7.83 -17.18 -26.83
N THR A 509 7.03 -16.16 -26.50
CA THR A 509 6.45 -16.02 -25.15
C THR A 509 5.53 -17.20 -24.82
N LYS A 510 4.68 -17.62 -25.77
CA LYS A 510 3.81 -18.80 -25.60
C LYS A 510 4.62 -20.10 -25.51
N GLU A 511 5.63 -20.27 -26.37
CA GLU A 511 6.53 -21.43 -26.34
C GLU A 511 7.25 -21.56 -24.99
N TYR A 512 7.71 -20.45 -24.41
CA TYR A 512 8.35 -20.43 -23.09
C TYR A 512 7.39 -20.92 -21.98
N ILE A 513 6.16 -20.41 -21.95
CA ILE A 513 5.15 -20.82 -20.97
C ILE A 513 4.79 -22.31 -21.14
N LEU A 514 4.61 -22.78 -22.37
CA LEU A 514 4.35 -24.19 -22.66
C LEU A 514 5.52 -25.09 -22.24
N LYS A 515 6.76 -24.62 -22.42
CA LYS A 515 7.95 -25.34 -21.96
C LYS A 515 7.96 -25.47 -20.43
N CYS A 516 7.70 -24.39 -19.70
CA CYS A 516 7.61 -24.41 -18.24
C CYS A 516 6.47 -25.32 -17.74
N LEU A 517 5.31 -25.31 -18.42
CA LEU A 517 4.19 -26.18 -18.10
C LEU A 517 4.56 -27.66 -18.29
N LYS A 518 5.19 -28.02 -19.42
CA LYS A 518 5.64 -29.40 -19.71
C LYS A 518 6.70 -29.89 -18.73
N SER A 519 7.63 -29.03 -18.32
CA SER A 519 8.71 -29.39 -17.39
C SER A 519 8.33 -29.27 -15.92
N LYS A 520 7.10 -28.84 -15.61
CA LYS A 520 6.65 -28.47 -14.25
C LYS A 520 7.61 -27.50 -13.52
N GLU A 521 8.20 -26.55 -14.25
CA GLU A 521 9.12 -25.55 -13.67
C GLU A 521 8.45 -24.18 -13.53
N GLU A 522 8.75 -23.46 -12.45
CA GLU A 522 8.29 -22.08 -12.28
C GLU A 522 8.92 -21.13 -13.34
N PRO A 523 8.13 -20.24 -13.98
CA PRO A 523 8.64 -19.27 -14.95
C PRO A 523 9.56 -18.22 -14.29
N GLY A 524 10.87 -18.33 -14.51
CA GLY A 524 11.84 -17.37 -14.00
C GLY A 524 11.96 -16.13 -14.89
N ASP A 525 11.82 -14.92 -14.31
CA ASP A 525 11.92 -13.65 -15.04
C ASP A 525 13.21 -13.56 -15.88
N LEU A 526 14.36 -13.90 -15.29
CA LEU A 526 15.65 -13.84 -15.98
C LEU A 526 15.75 -14.86 -17.13
N ARG A 527 15.19 -16.06 -16.93
CA ARG A 527 15.16 -17.12 -17.95
C ARG A 527 14.26 -16.70 -19.11
N PHE A 528 13.10 -16.11 -18.82
CA PHE A 528 12.19 -15.55 -19.82
C PHE A 528 12.85 -14.46 -20.68
N PHE A 529 13.50 -13.48 -20.05
CA PHE A 529 14.18 -12.41 -20.80
C PHE A 529 15.35 -12.93 -21.63
N LYS A 530 16.09 -13.93 -21.11
CA LYS A 530 17.14 -14.62 -21.87
C LYS A 530 16.56 -15.38 -23.05
N PHE A 531 15.42 -16.06 -22.86
CA PHE A 531 14.71 -16.81 -23.89
C PHE A 531 14.21 -15.92 -25.03
N LEU A 532 13.67 -14.74 -24.71
CA LEU A 532 13.24 -13.76 -25.72
C LEU A 532 14.40 -13.01 -26.39
N GLY A 533 15.62 -13.05 -25.82
CA GLY A 533 16.72 -12.20 -26.26
C GLY A 533 16.42 -10.70 -26.10
N ARG A 534 15.52 -10.33 -25.18
CA ARG A 534 15.07 -8.96 -24.92
C ARG A 534 14.93 -8.73 -23.41
N GLY A 535 15.52 -7.63 -22.92
CA GLY A 535 15.45 -7.28 -21.50
C GLY A 535 14.11 -6.66 -21.08
N ARG A 536 13.79 -6.74 -19.78
CA ARG A 536 12.55 -6.19 -19.19
C ARG A 536 12.24 -4.74 -19.58
N LYS A 537 13.26 -3.87 -19.55
CA LYS A 537 13.11 -2.44 -19.91
C LYS A 537 12.74 -2.26 -21.38
N TRP A 538 13.22 -3.14 -22.24
CA TRP A 538 12.93 -3.12 -23.66
C TRP A 538 11.47 -3.52 -23.91
N LEU A 539 11.03 -4.65 -23.35
CA LEU A 539 9.64 -5.11 -23.50
C LEU A 539 8.63 -4.09 -22.95
N ARG A 540 8.89 -3.51 -21.77
CA ARG A 540 8.02 -2.44 -21.24
C ARG A 540 7.88 -1.24 -22.18
N ARG A 541 8.91 -0.96 -22.97
CA ARG A 541 8.93 0.20 -23.86
C ARG A 541 8.31 -0.08 -25.22
N TYR A 542 8.49 -1.30 -25.74
CA TYR A 542 8.16 -1.62 -27.13
C TYR A 542 7.06 -2.67 -27.31
N ALA A 543 6.82 -3.54 -26.32
CA ALA A 543 5.78 -4.57 -26.33
C ALA A 543 5.20 -4.80 -24.91
N PRO A 544 4.59 -3.76 -24.28
CA PRO A 544 4.10 -3.86 -22.91
C PRO A 544 3.03 -4.94 -22.72
N GLU A 545 2.20 -5.20 -23.74
CA GLU A 545 1.15 -6.22 -23.75
C GLU A 545 1.70 -7.65 -23.60
N ILE A 546 2.84 -7.97 -24.24
CA ILE A 546 3.50 -9.27 -24.10
C ILE A 546 4.02 -9.45 -22.67
N LEU A 547 4.58 -8.38 -22.10
CA LEU A 547 5.11 -8.41 -20.74
C LEU A 547 3.99 -8.57 -19.70
N GLU A 548 2.87 -7.88 -19.88
CA GLU A 548 1.70 -8.01 -19.03
C GLU A 548 1.10 -9.42 -19.09
N TRP A 549 0.91 -9.96 -20.29
CA TRP A 549 0.41 -11.31 -20.49
C TRP A 549 1.33 -12.37 -19.86
N PHE A 550 2.65 -12.23 -20.03
CA PHE A 550 3.62 -13.13 -19.38
C PHE A 550 3.45 -13.17 -17.86
N PHE A 551 3.31 -12.01 -17.20
CA PHE A 551 3.14 -11.98 -15.75
C PHE A 551 1.80 -12.56 -15.29
N GLN A 552 0.73 -12.38 -16.06
CA GLN A 552 -0.56 -13.02 -15.79
C GLN A 552 -0.45 -14.55 -15.89
N GLN A 553 0.12 -15.07 -16.98
CA GLN A 553 0.29 -16.51 -17.18
C GLN A 553 1.25 -17.14 -16.16
N LYS A 554 2.29 -16.41 -15.76
CA LYS A 554 3.19 -16.84 -14.69
C LYS A 554 2.43 -17.05 -13.37
N LEU A 555 1.53 -16.15 -13.00
CA LEU A 555 0.73 -16.30 -11.76
C LEU A 555 -0.16 -17.53 -11.82
N VAL A 556 -0.84 -17.75 -12.95
CA VAL A 556 -1.69 -18.94 -13.16
C VAL A 556 -0.85 -20.22 -13.04
N LEU A 557 0.29 -20.29 -13.72
CA LEU A 557 1.16 -21.47 -13.71
C LEU A 557 1.77 -21.73 -12.32
N VAL A 558 2.19 -20.68 -11.60
CA VAL A 558 2.68 -20.84 -10.21
C VAL A 558 1.62 -21.45 -9.30
N GLU A 559 0.37 -21.02 -9.44
CA GLU A 559 -0.73 -21.54 -8.63
C GLU A 559 -1.07 -23.00 -8.99
N GLN A 560 -1.01 -23.33 -10.28
CA GLN A 560 -1.15 -24.71 -10.75
C GLN A 560 -0.01 -25.60 -10.21
N LEU A 561 1.25 -25.17 -10.29
CA LEU A 561 2.39 -25.93 -9.77
C LEU A 561 2.32 -26.13 -8.25
N LYS A 562 1.87 -25.13 -7.49
CA LYS A 562 1.62 -25.29 -6.05
C LYS A 562 0.55 -26.34 -5.76
N THR A 563 -0.51 -26.34 -6.56
CA THR A 563 -1.60 -27.32 -6.44
C THR A 563 -1.09 -28.72 -6.74
N ASP A 564 -0.33 -28.89 -7.82
CA ASP A 564 0.30 -30.17 -8.19
C ASP A 564 1.28 -30.65 -7.12
N MET A 565 2.17 -29.78 -6.64
CA MET A 565 3.11 -30.11 -5.55
C MET A 565 2.38 -30.48 -4.25
N LYS A 566 1.27 -29.82 -3.93
CA LYS A 566 0.43 -30.16 -2.77
C LYS A 566 -0.18 -31.55 -2.95
N MET A 567 -0.72 -31.84 -4.14
CA MET A 567 -1.29 -33.15 -4.46
C MET A 567 -0.25 -34.27 -4.43
N ASP A 568 0.95 -34.05 -4.99
CA ASP A 568 2.01 -35.05 -5.02
C ASP A 568 2.55 -35.34 -3.62
N ARG A 569 2.68 -34.32 -2.76
CA ARG A 569 2.97 -34.53 -1.33
C ARG A 569 1.89 -35.31 -0.61
N GLN A 570 0.61 -34.97 -0.83
CA GLN A 570 -0.51 -35.72 -0.24
C GLN A 570 -0.49 -37.20 -0.67
N LYS A 571 -0.20 -37.50 -1.94
CA LYS A 571 -0.03 -38.88 -2.43
C LYS A 571 1.09 -39.61 -1.69
N GLU A 572 2.26 -38.99 -1.59
CA GLU A 572 3.42 -39.57 -0.91
C GLU A 572 3.13 -39.87 0.56
N MET A 573 2.40 -38.97 1.22
CA MET A 573 2.00 -39.11 2.62
C MET A 573 1.02 -40.25 2.84
N VAL A 574 -0.01 -40.38 2.00
CA VAL A 574 -0.96 -41.50 2.13
C VAL A 574 -0.26 -42.81 1.79
N ALA A 575 0.62 -42.85 0.79
CA ALA A 575 1.43 -44.04 0.51
C ALA A 575 2.32 -44.43 1.70
N ALA A 576 2.92 -43.45 2.40
CA ALA A 576 3.68 -43.71 3.62
C ALA A 576 2.81 -44.24 4.76
N LEU A 577 1.57 -43.74 4.89
CA LEU A 577 0.61 -44.25 5.88
C LEU A 577 0.19 -45.68 5.58
N ILE A 578 -0.11 -46.02 4.32
CA ILE A 578 -0.43 -47.38 3.89
C ILE A 578 0.73 -48.33 4.24
N ARG A 579 1.97 -47.96 3.89
CA ARG A 579 3.17 -48.75 4.21
C ARG A 579 3.33 -49.01 5.71
N GLN A 580 3.16 -47.98 6.55
CA GLN A 580 3.35 -48.14 8.00
C GLN A 580 2.20 -48.89 8.68
N TYR A 581 0.97 -48.68 8.23
CA TYR A 581 -0.18 -49.40 8.79
C TYR A 581 -0.10 -50.91 8.52
N GLY A 582 0.43 -51.30 7.35
CA GLY A 582 0.70 -52.70 7.01
C GLY A 582 1.82 -53.37 7.81
N ILE A 583 2.72 -52.60 8.44
CA ILE A 583 3.87 -53.14 9.19
C ILE A 583 3.60 -53.20 10.70
N ASP A 584 3.12 -52.11 11.30
CA ASP A 584 3.12 -51.95 12.77
C ASP A 584 1.71 -51.92 13.42
N GLY A 585 0.63 -52.00 12.63
CA GLY A 585 -0.75 -52.10 13.12
C GLY A 585 -1.33 -50.88 13.87
N CYS A 586 -0.53 -49.95 14.40
CA CYS A 586 -0.98 -48.64 14.90
C CYS A 586 0.21 -47.77 15.34
N SER A 587 0.81 -46.99 14.43
CA SER A 587 1.66 -45.85 14.82
C SER A 587 0.81 -44.59 15.01
N SER A 588 1.13 -43.78 16.02
CA SER A 588 0.49 -42.48 16.18
C SER A 588 0.81 -41.56 14.98
N ILE A 589 -0.10 -40.64 14.62
CA ILE A 589 0.16 -39.68 13.51
C ILE A 589 1.43 -38.87 13.76
N LYS A 590 1.76 -38.58 15.03
CA LYS A 590 2.97 -37.85 15.42
C LYS A 590 4.24 -38.64 15.12
N GLU A 591 4.24 -39.95 15.38
CA GLU A 591 5.36 -40.83 14.98
C GLU A 591 5.45 -40.96 13.47
N LEU A 592 4.32 -41.00 12.76
CA LEU A 592 4.29 -41.05 11.30
C LEU A 592 4.90 -39.78 10.68
N ILE A 593 4.58 -38.61 11.25
CA ILE A 593 5.18 -37.32 10.90
C ILE A 593 6.69 -37.35 11.14
N THR A 594 7.11 -37.83 12.32
CA THR A 594 8.50 -37.81 12.76
C THR A 594 9.37 -38.80 11.97
N LYS A 595 8.92 -40.05 11.78
CA LYS A 595 9.62 -41.10 11.03
C LYS A 595 9.84 -40.73 9.55
N ASN A 596 8.95 -39.93 8.97
CA ASN A 596 9.08 -39.47 7.58
C ASN A 596 9.71 -38.08 7.46
N GLY A 597 10.28 -37.53 8.54
CA GLY A 597 11.00 -36.24 8.52
C GLY A 597 10.13 -35.03 8.19
N MET A 598 8.83 -35.09 8.46
CA MET A 598 7.89 -34.02 8.10
C MET A 598 7.61 -33.06 9.26
N ASN A 599 7.20 -31.84 8.94
CA ASN A 599 6.87 -30.81 9.94
C ASN A 599 5.39 -30.90 10.36
N GLU A 600 5.12 -31.06 11.66
CA GLU A 600 3.76 -31.15 12.23
C GLU A 600 2.87 -29.93 11.89
N ARG A 601 3.46 -28.74 11.79
CA ARG A 601 2.73 -27.51 11.46
C ARG A 601 2.16 -27.54 10.04
N TYR A 602 2.83 -28.24 9.12
CA TYR A 602 2.38 -28.40 7.74
C TYR A 602 1.08 -29.20 7.64
N PHE A 603 0.91 -30.23 8.48
CA PHE A 603 -0.29 -31.07 8.50
C PHE A 603 -1.53 -30.28 8.92
N LYS A 604 -1.41 -29.52 10.01
CA LYS A 604 -2.51 -28.68 10.54
C LYS A 604 -2.90 -27.57 9.58
N LEU A 605 -1.93 -26.96 8.90
CA LEU A 605 -2.20 -25.85 7.98
C LEU A 605 -2.92 -26.26 6.69
N HIS A 606 -2.77 -27.53 6.28
CA HIS A 606 -3.24 -28.00 4.98
C HIS A 606 -4.40 -29.01 5.05
N GLY A 607 -5.00 -29.22 6.23
CA GLY A 607 -6.16 -30.11 6.41
C GLY A 607 -5.85 -31.59 6.14
N ILE A 608 -4.58 -31.99 6.30
CA ILE A 608 -4.13 -33.35 5.99
C ILE A 608 -4.43 -34.28 7.17
N THR A 609 -4.49 -33.72 8.38
CA THR A 609 -4.77 -34.44 9.62
C THR A 609 -6.13 -35.13 9.57
N GLU A 610 -7.17 -34.46 9.10
CA GLU A 610 -8.54 -34.97 8.95
C GLU A 610 -8.59 -36.12 7.94
N THR A 611 -7.85 -35.98 6.84
CA THR A 611 -7.76 -37.00 5.80
C THR A 611 -7.09 -38.28 6.33
N LEU A 612 -6.02 -38.12 7.11
CA LEU A 612 -5.32 -39.27 7.71
C LEU A 612 -6.13 -39.92 8.82
N PHE A 613 -6.86 -39.14 9.62
CA PHE A 613 -7.81 -39.68 10.59
C PHE A 613 -8.90 -40.49 9.90
N PHE A 614 -9.51 -39.95 8.84
CA PHE A 614 -10.51 -40.68 8.05
C PHE A 614 -9.95 -42.02 7.54
N VAL A 615 -8.79 -42.01 6.86
CA VAL A 615 -8.20 -43.24 6.31
C VAL A 615 -7.85 -44.24 7.40
N ARG A 616 -7.21 -43.79 8.50
CA ARG A 616 -6.85 -44.64 9.64
C ARG A 616 -8.07 -45.27 10.29
N ASP A 617 -9.09 -44.47 10.57
CA ASP A 617 -10.28 -44.94 11.29
C ASP A 617 -11.09 -45.92 10.42
N ASN A 618 -11.15 -45.68 9.09
CA ASN A 618 -11.80 -46.61 8.18
C ASN A 618 -11.02 -47.92 7.98
N LEU A 619 -9.68 -47.88 7.99
CA LEU A 619 -8.82 -49.07 8.01
C LEU A 619 -9.03 -49.87 9.30
N ARG A 620 -9.06 -49.18 10.45
CA ARG A 620 -9.26 -49.82 11.77
C ARG A 620 -10.62 -50.46 11.91
N ASN A 621 -11.65 -49.82 11.38
CA ASN A 621 -13.03 -50.32 11.43
C ASN A 621 -13.32 -51.39 10.36
N GLY A 622 -12.35 -51.76 9.52
CA GLY A 622 -12.52 -52.73 8.43
C GLY A 622 -13.41 -52.23 7.28
N THR A 623 -13.92 -51.00 7.36
CA THR A 623 -14.76 -50.38 6.31
C THR A 623 -14.02 -50.15 5.00
N ILE A 624 -12.69 -50.09 5.04
CA ILE A 624 -11.82 -50.03 3.86
C ILE A 624 -10.67 -51.02 4.05
N SER A 625 -10.41 -51.88 3.05
CA SER A 625 -9.25 -52.77 3.07
C SER A 625 -7.99 -52.06 2.54
N LEU A 626 -6.81 -52.53 2.97
CA LEU A 626 -5.53 -52.03 2.50
C LEU A 626 -5.41 -52.17 0.97
N GLU A 627 -5.85 -53.32 0.44
CA GLU A 627 -5.83 -53.63 -0.99
C GLU A 627 -6.77 -52.70 -1.80
N TRP A 628 -7.95 -52.37 -1.24
CA TRP A 628 -8.85 -51.41 -1.86
C TRP A 628 -8.23 -50.01 -1.91
N LEU A 629 -7.52 -49.61 -0.85
CA LEU A 629 -6.78 -48.34 -0.80
C LEU A 629 -5.68 -48.32 -1.85
N GLU A 630 -4.85 -49.35 -1.93
CA GLU A 630 -3.77 -49.47 -2.91
C GLU A 630 -4.29 -49.42 -4.35
N ARG A 631 -5.37 -50.16 -4.67
CA ARG A 631 -6.00 -50.15 -6.00
C ARG A 631 -6.63 -48.79 -6.32
N THR A 632 -7.32 -48.17 -5.36
CA THR A 632 -7.97 -46.86 -5.57
C THR A 632 -6.93 -45.75 -5.77
N PHE A 633 -5.80 -45.82 -5.06
CA PHE A 633 -4.68 -44.90 -5.24
C PHE A 633 -3.97 -45.10 -6.59
N ALA A 634 -3.83 -46.34 -7.05
CA ALA A 634 -3.25 -46.66 -8.35
C ALA A 634 -4.10 -46.18 -9.53
N VAL A 635 -5.43 -46.21 -9.40
CA VAL A 635 -6.37 -45.88 -10.50
C VAL A 635 -6.73 -44.39 -10.58
N VAL A 636 -6.93 -43.71 -9.44
CA VAL A 636 -7.64 -42.42 -9.44
C VAL A 636 -6.74 -41.19 -9.32
N GLY A 637 -5.47 -41.34 -8.95
CA GLY A 637 -4.61 -40.19 -8.65
C GLY A 637 -5.15 -39.41 -7.45
N ALA A 638 -4.73 -39.78 -6.24
CA ALA A 638 -5.27 -39.47 -4.91
C ALA A 638 -6.02 -38.15 -4.59
N GLY A 639 -5.78 -37.05 -5.32
CA GLY A 639 -6.25 -35.72 -4.90
C GLY A 639 -7.74 -35.45 -5.13
N ASN A 640 -8.27 -35.82 -6.31
CA ASN A 640 -9.62 -35.38 -6.70
C ASN A 640 -10.74 -36.18 -6.05
N TRP A 641 -10.56 -37.48 -5.80
CA TRP A 641 -11.62 -38.34 -5.27
C TRP A 641 -11.86 -38.14 -3.77
N LEU A 642 -10.79 -38.03 -2.98
CA LEU A 642 -10.88 -37.97 -1.51
C LEU A 642 -11.52 -36.65 -1.04
N MET A 643 -11.19 -35.54 -1.69
CA MET A 643 -11.80 -34.23 -1.42
C MET A 643 -13.25 -34.15 -1.85
N HIS A 644 -13.60 -34.70 -3.02
CA HIS A 644 -14.97 -34.71 -3.52
C HIS A 644 -15.89 -35.59 -2.67
N LYS A 645 -15.37 -36.70 -2.09
CA LYS A 645 -16.14 -37.55 -1.16
C LYS A 645 -16.25 -36.97 0.25
N ILE A 646 -15.23 -36.29 0.77
CA ILE A 646 -15.30 -35.61 2.08
C ILE A 646 -16.32 -34.47 2.02
N GLN A 647 -16.41 -33.75 0.89
CA GLN A 647 -17.43 -32.71 0.69
C GLN A 647 -18.83 -33.27 0.40
N SER A 648 -18.96 -34.45 -0.22
CA SER A 648 -20.26 -35.02 -0.58
C SER A 648 -20.87 -35.98 0.45
N LYS A 649 -20.18 -36.31 1.56
CA LYS A 649 -20.63 -37.34 2.52
C LYS A 649 -20.94 -36.84 3.93
N GLY A 650 -21.14 -35.53 4.10
CA GLY A 650 -21.66 -34.96 5.35
C GLY A 650 -23.08 -35.44 5.73
N ASP A 651 -23.85 -35.96 4.77
CA ASP A 651 -25.30 -36.17 4.96
C ASP A 651 -25.81 -37.61 4.92
N GLN A 652 -24.99 -38.65 4.70
CA GLN A 652 -25.51 -40.02 4.63
C GLN A 652 -24.50 -41.05 5.13
N PHE A 653 -24.77 -41.63 6.30
CA PHE A 653 -24.84 -43.08 6.54
C PHE A 653 -25.27 -43.35 7.99
N ASN A 654 -26.53 -43.76 8.15
CA ASN A 654 -26.99 -44.69 9.19
C ASN A 654 -27.65 -45.83 8.41
N TYR A 655 -26.95 -46.94 8.26
CA TYR A 655 -27.47 -48.31 8.04
C TYR A 655 -26.32 -49.29 8.20
#